data_AF-A0A351SAX7-F1
#
_entry.id   AF-A0A351SAX7-F1
#
_cell.length_a   1.000
_cell.length_b   1.000
_cell.length_c   1.000
_cell.angle_alpha   90.00
_cell.angle_beta   90.00
_cell.angle_gamma   90.00
#
_symmetry.space_group_name_H-M   'P 1'
#
loop_
_entity.id
_entity.type
_entity.pdbx_description
1 polymer ?
#
loop_
_entity_poly.entity_id
_entity_poly.type
_entity_poly.pdbx_seq_one_letter_code
_entity_poly.pdbx_strand_id
1 'polypeptide(L)'
;MKNVCLLVVLNFLLFSNVVATPEIREPGNETSLAERLLKEAEVFTAEFDRRLEQEDWDDQALTWDDVLNRVEAYIAGKHYVDTQTRAFFQHISRIASDVLVQKKEIQTKLDSLNQVLDALEKPGEREPIEVEAITEKRDFYNQELGKLRSRLTYLDITEAQAKSLASELSSLLRTELLDRLSQKFPSPFSSAVLDSAVGQLKQAVSRLIRSPMEWINANKTYFRDRQVLYPALSIVLAAVLSGLFLRSIILRKWGRDRRMANPVYSRRVVAAVASGVARGVIPAFVLAGVWGWLHSADLESGGTFGDLLDSFFLAALFFVVLAAFSHAFLSPGRPVWRLTSLSPTSSEYLAWGILLLLFLVSVDLFIQLTIVELSASTALFSVYGLLMVCLKGGGILWLMADRSWQSRKARLSGGLGGLIFRRTVSCLAIVGIGASFLGYVEFGMYLVSRVILSGIALSVAFGLRGIIVEMMRGLTRLKPLRRTLGIRIISLQRTRVWSTVLLDIVMTVALLLVVLQIWDVPKEDIIRWLSSTADGFTVGNITISPADVVSAVLVFSVVMLLTQVLQRSLMAKVLPQVTRNRSLHHSISSAFRYLGLIIAVTLGFAALGTDFSNIALVAGALSVGIGFGLQNVVSNFVSGVILLFERPIKVGDWILVEDKEGIVQSINFRATELETFDKASVIIPNASLLSNSVTNLTLKD
;
A
#
# COMPACT_ATOMS: atom_id res chain seq x y z
N MET A 1 4.29 -3.01 10.56
CA MET A 1 5.06 -2.28 9.53
C MET A 1 6.59 -2.46 9.59
N LYS A 2 7.22 -2.83 10.72
CA LYS A 2 8.69 -3.07 10.76
C LYS A 2 9.18 -4.38 10.12
N ASN A 3 8.31 -5.39 9.98
CA ASN A 3 8.72 -6.73 9.52
C ASN A 3 8.77 -6.90 7.99
N VAL A 4 8.12 -6.00 7.23
CA VAL A 4 8.09 -6.08 5.75
C VAL A 4 9.39 -5.50 5.13
N CYS A 5 10.03 -4.54 5.80
CA CYS A 5 11.29 -3.96 5.34
C CYS A 5 12.51 -4.85 5.66
N LEU A 6 12.45 -5.65 6.73
CA LEU A 6 13.51 -6.59 7.09
C LEU A 6 13.53 -7.81 6.14
N LEU A 7 12.36 -8.23 5.65
CA LEU A 7 12.22 -9.36 4.72
C LEU A 7 12.85 -9.07 3.35
N VAL A 8 12.80 -7.82 2.88
CA VAL A 8 13.36 -7.41 1.56
C VAL A 8 14.88 -7.25 1.61
N VAL A 9 15.45 -6.92 2.78
CA VAL A 9 16.91 -6.80 2.96
C VAL A 9 17.56 -8.14 3.28
N LEU A 10 16.88 -9.05 4.00
CA LEU A 10 17.36 -10.42 4.21
C LEU A 10 17.36 -11.25 2.92
N ASN A 11 16.38 -11.06 2.04
CA ASN A 11 16.33 -11.77 0.75
C ASN A 11 17.44 -11.35 -0.23
N PHE A 12 18.07 -10.19 -0.01
CA PHE A 12 19.18 -9.69 -0.84
C PHE A 12 20.56 -10.14 -0.33
N LEU A 13 20.68 -10.53 0.95
CA LEU A 13 21.93 -11.02 1.54
C LEU A 13 22.10 -12.54 1.42
N LEU A 14 21.02 -13.30 1.23
CA LEU A 14 21.07 -14.75 1.03
C LEU A 14 21.36 -15.18 -0.42
N PHE A 15 21.39 -14.24 -1.38
CA PHE A 15 21.66 -14.51 -2.80
C PHE A 15 23.12 -14.31 -3.24
N SER A 16 24.06 -13.99 -2.33
CA SER A 16 25.42 -13.56 -2.68
C SER A 16 26.56 -14.52 -2.30
N ASN A 17 26.30 -15.79 -1.97
CA ASN A 17 27.37 -16.77 -1.73
C ASN A 17 27.23 -17.98 -2.66
N VAL A 18 27.52 -17.75 -3.94
CA VAL A 18 27.93 -18.81 -4.87
C VAL A 18 29.19 -18.32 -5.57
N VAL A 19 30.21 -19.19 -5.59
CA VAL A 19 31.51 -19.13 -6.30
C VAL A 19 32.72 -18.58 -5.51
N ALA A 20 33.49 -19.50 -4.89
CA ALA A 20 34.85 -19.90 -5.31
C ALA A 20 35.77 -20.30 -4.15
N THR A 21 36.27 -21.55 -4.16
CA THR A 21 37.72 -21.83 -3.97
C THR A 21 38.10 -23.13 -4.70
N PRO A 22 39.27 -23.18 -5.38
CA PRO A 22 39.71 -24.33 -6.16
C PRO A 22 40.72 -25.20 -5.38
N GLU A 23 40.66 -26.53 -5.46
CA GLU A 23 41.86 -27.36 -5.23
C GLU A 23 41.74 -28.80 -5.78
N ILE A 24 42.56 -29.03 -6.82
CA ILE A 24 43.42 -30.19 -7.16
C ILE A 24 42.83 -31.64 -7.23
N ARG A 25 43.15 -32.28 -8.36
CA ARG A 25 42.95 -33.67 -8.82
C ARG A 25 43.32 -34.78 -7.81
N GLU A 26 42.54 -35.87 -7.82
CA GLU A 26 43.01 -37.26 -8.02
C GLU A 26 41.92 -38.11 -8.74
N PRO A 27 42.27 -39.05 -9.64
CA PRO A 27 41.30 -39.89 -10.35
C PRO A 27 41.17 -41.26 -9.66
N GLY A 28 39.97 -41.61 -9.16
CA GLY A 28 39.67 -42.97 -8.72
C GLY A 28 38.65 -43.07 -7.59
N ASN A 29 37.36 -42.89 -7.90
CA ASN A 29 36.23 -43.59 -7.27
C ASN A 29 34.91 -43.00 -7.80
N GLU A 30 34.39 -43.56 -8.89
CA GLU A 30 33.07 -43.19 -9.46
C GLU A 30 31.89 -43.66 -8.58
N THR A 31 32.12 -44.35 -7.47
CA THR A 31 31.08 -44.74 -6.51
C THR A 31 30.66 -43.64 -5.52
N SER A 32 31.33 -42.47 -5.47
CA SER A 32 31.18 -41.55 -4.32
C SER A 32 30.34 -40.28 -4.49
N LEU A 33 29.89 -39.92 -5.71
CA LEU A 33 29.08 -38.69 -5.90
C LEU A 33 27.62 -38.89 -5.49
N ALA A 34 27.02 -40.01 -5.91
CA ALA A 34 25.70 -40.43 -5.48
C ALA A 34 25.69 -40.64 -3.96
N GLU A 35 26.66 -41.38 -3.41
CA GLU A 35 26.77 -41.62 -1.97
C GLU A 35 26.93 -40.32 -1.14
N ARG A 36 27.64 -39.32 -1.65
CA ARG A 36 27.77 -38.00 -1.01
C ARG A 36 26.48 -37.19 -1.04
N LEU A 37 25.80 -37.11 -2.19
CA LEU A 37 24.49 -36.45 -2.30
C LEU A 37 23.44 -37.15 -1.42
N LEU A 38 23.57 -38.45 -1.24
CA LEU A 38 22.71 -39.26 -0.40
C LEU A 38 22.98 -39.07 1.09
N LYS A 39 24.24 -38.90 1.49
CA LYS A 39 24.59 -38.55 2.86
C LYS A 39 24.16 -37.14 3.24
N GLU A 40 24.29 -36.19 2.31
CA GLU A 40 23.77 -34.82 2.50
C GLU A 40 22.23 -34.81 2.60
N ALA A 41 21.56 -35.64 1.81
CA ALA A 41 20.12 -35.83 1.91
C ALA A 41 19.68 -36.48 3.22
N GLU A 42 20.37 -37.52 3.71
CA GLU A 42 20.08 -38.18 5.00
C GLU A 42 20.30 -37.26 6.20
N VAL A 43 21.35 -36.43 6.16
CA VAL A 43 21.59 -35.41 7.18
C VAL A 43 20.51 -34.32 7.12
N PHE A 44 20.10 -33.92 5.91
CA PHE A 44 19.01 -32.97 5.73
C PHE A 44 17.67 -33.54 6.22
N THR A 45 17.35 -34.80 5.94
CA THR A 45 16.09 -35.44 6.35
C THR A 45 16.05 -35.76 7.83
N ALA A 46 17.16 -36.19 8.46
CA ALA A 46 17.23 -36.39 9.90
C ALA A 46 17.21 -35.06 10.69
N GLU A 47 17.80 -33.99 10.14
CA GLU A 47 17.69 -32.64 10.71
C GLU A 47 16.31 -32.00 10.43
N PHE A 48 15.63 -32.43 9.36
CA PHE A 48 14.28 -32.04 9.00
C PHE A 48 13.22 -32.75 9.84
N ASP A 49 13.34 -34.06 10.08
CA ASP A 49 12.51 -34.82 11.02
C ASP A 49 12.64 -34.23 12.43
N ARG A 50 13.86 -33.88 12.88
CA ARG A 50 14.04 -33.14 14.14
C ARG A 50 13.42 -31.74 14.16
N ARG A 51 13.33 -31.05 13.01
CA ARG A 51 12.67 -29.74 12.89
C ARG A 51 11.15 -29.85 12.70
N LEU A 52 10.65 -31.01 12.28
CA LEU A 52 9.23 -31.35 12.15
C LEU A 52 8.65 -31.97 13.43
N GLU A 53 9.49 -32.62 14.24
CA GLU A 53 9.14 -33.33 15.48
C GLU A 53 9.45 -32.55 16.77
N GLN A 54 10.08 -31.37 16.71
CA GLN A 54 10.18 -30.48 17.87
C GLN A 54 8.89 -29.66 18.04
N GLU A 55 7.88 -30.34 18.59
CA GLU A 55 6.62 -29.85 19.16
C GLU A 55 5.66 -29.09 18.21
N ASP A 56 4.36 -29.19 18.51
CA ASP A 56 3.33 -28.20 18.17
C ASP A 56 2.49 -28.34 16.88
N TRP A 57 2.70 -29.24 15.89
CA TRP A 57 1.76 -29.29 14.72
C TRP A 57 0.38 -29.86 15.09
N ASP A 58 0.33 -31.07 15.65
CA ASP A 58 -0.94 -31.70 16.01
C ASP A 58 -1.64 -30.91 17.14
N ASP A 59 -0.86 -30.33 18.07
CA ASP A 59 -1.38 -29.45 19.13
C ASP A 59 -1.89 -28.11 18.58
N GLN A 60 -1.22 -27.51 17.59
CA GLN A 60 -1.72 -26.31 16.90
C GLN A 60 -2.97 -26.61 16.08
N ALA A 61 -3.00 -27.73 15.35
CA ALA A 61 -4.17 -28.17 14.60
C ALA A 61 -5.37 -28.36 15.52
N LEU A 62 -5.19 -29.07 16.65
CA LEU A 62 -6.23 -29.22 17.68
C LEU A 62 -6.67 -27.88 18.26
N THR A 63 -5.74 -26.95 18.49
CA THR A 63 -6.05 -25.60 18.99
C THR A 63 -6.87 -24.81 17.96
N TRP A 64 -6.54 -24.91 16.68
CA TRP A 64 -7.29 -24.26 15.61
C TRP A 64 -8.70 -24.85 15.51
N ASP A 65 -8.83 -26.17 15.50
CA ASP A 65 -10.13 -26.85 15.44
C ASP A 65 -10.99 -26.50 16.66
N ASP A 66 -10.44 -26.48 17.87
CA ASP A 66 -11.14 -26.07 19.10
C ASP A 66 -11.65 -24.62 19.02
N VAL A 67 -10.84 -23.70 18.51
CA VAL A 67 -11.28 -22.31 18.27
C VAL A 67 -12.39 -22.25 17.21
N LEU A 68 -12.22 -22.91 16.06
CA LEU A 68 -13.20 -22.88 14.97
C LEU A 68 -14.54 -23.49 15.41
N ASN A 69 -14.50 -24.62 16.13
CA ASN A 69 -15.68 -25.28 16.70
C ASN A 69 -16.38 -24.39 17.73
N ARG A 70 -15.64 -23.67 18.58
CA ARG A 70 -16.23 -22.68 19.50
C ARG A 70 -16.94 -21.55 18.76
N VAL A 71 -16.37 -21.07 17.66
CA VAL A 71 -17.01 -20.04 16.83
C VAL A 71 -18.28 -20.59 16.18
N GLU A 72 -18.23 -21.78 15.61
CA GLU A 72 -19.39 -22.42 15.01
C GLU A 72 -20.52 -22.62 16.04
N ALA A 73 -20.19 -23.10 17.24
CA ALA A 73 -21.14 -23.22 18.34
C ALA A 73 -21.71 -21.86 18.79
N TYR A 74 -20.89 -20.81 18.79
CA TYR A 74 -21.33 -19.44 19.10
C TYR A 74 -22.29 -18.91 18.04
N ILE A 75 -21.99 -19.12 16.76
CA ILE A 75 -22.87 -18.77 15.63
C ILE A 75 -24.20 -19.54 15.76
N ALA A 76 -24.18 -20.82 16.14
CA ALA A 76 -25.39 -21.62 16.34
C ALA A 76 -26.24 -21.14 17.54
N GLY A 77 -25.64 -20.52 18.56
CA GLY A 77 -26.28 -20.13 19.83
C GLY A 77 -27.28 -18.97 19.75
N LYS A 78 -27.37 -18.26 18.61
CA LYS A 78 -28.30 -17.14 18.33
C LYS A 78 -28.30 -15.96 19.31
N HIS A 79 -27.41 -15.94 20.30
CA HIS A 79 -27.24 -14.85 21.27
C HIS A 79 -25.88 -14.19 21.04
N TYR A 80 -25.89 -13.08 20.31
CA TYR A 80 -24.66 -12.44 19.88
C TYR A 80 -24.35 -11.23 20.76
N VAL A 81 -23.10 -11.17 21.21
CA VAL A 81 -22.55 -10.03 21.94
C VAL A 81 -21.42 -9.45 21.09
N ASP A 82 -21.54 -8.18 20.69
CA ASP A 82 -20.59 -7.50 19.79
C ASP A 82 -19.11 -7.66 20.23
N THR A 83 -18.84 -7.58 21.54
CA THR A 83 -17.48 -7.77 22.08
C THR A 83 -16.94 -9.19 21.88
N GLN A 84 -17.77 -10.22 22.08
CA GLN A 84 -17.38 -11.62 21.85
C GLN A 84 -17.26 -11.93 20.36
N THR A 85 -18.20 -11.44 19.54
CA THR A 85 -18.16 -11.58 18.07
C THR A 85 -16.86 -11.03 17.50
N ARG A 86 -16.41 -9.84 17.97
CA ARG A 86 -15.12 -9.25 17.57
C ARG A 86 -13.91 -10.05 18.06
N ALA A 87 -13.96 -10.61 19.27
CA ALA A 87 -12.88 -11.45 19.79
C ALA A 87 -12.73 -12.73 18.95
N PHE A 88 -13.83 -13.42 18.64
CA PHE A 88 -13.84 -14.58 17.75
C PHE A 88 -13.30 -14.26 16.36
N PHE A 89 -13.67 -13.09 15.83
CA PHE A 89 -13.12 -12.62 14.56
C PHE A 89 -11.58 -12.50 14.62
N GLN A 90 -11.05 -11.88 15.68
CA GLN A 90 -9.60 -11.73 15.86
C GLN A 90 -8.90 -13.09 15.93
N HIS A 91 -9.50 -14.06 16.62
CA HIS A 91 -8.97 -15.43 16.68
C HIS A 91 -8.96 -16.09 15.29
N ILE A 92 -10.05 -16.02 14.53
CA ILE A 92 -10.12 -16.57 13.17
C ILE A 92 -9.11 -15.91 12.24
N SER A 93 -8.99 -14.57 12.29
CA SER A 93 -8.03 -13.84 11.46
C SER A 93 -6.59 -14.22 11.78
N ARG A 94 -6.29 -14.56 13.05
CA ARG A 94 -4.97 -15.04 13.46
C ARG A 94 -4.71 -16.43 12.89
N ILE A 95 -5.67 -17.36 13.02
CA ILE A 95 -5.58 -18.71 12.42
C ILE A 95 -5.35 -18.60 10.91
N ALA A 96 -6.15 -17.79 10.20
CA ALA A 96 -5.99 -17.61 8.76
C ALA A 96 -4.61 -17.05 8.37
N SER A 97 -4.06 -16.13 9.17
CA SER A 97 -2.70 -15.62 8.95
C SER A 97 -1.64 -16.70 9.18
N ASP A 98 -1.77 -17.49 10.25
CA ASP A 98 -0.81 -18.54 10.59
C ASP A 98 -0.84 -19.66 9.54
N VAL A 99 -2.04 -20.05 9.09
CA VAL A 99 -2.26 -21.01 8.00
C VAL A 99 -1.59 -20.54 6.70
N LEU A 100 -1.74 -19.28 6.31
CA LEU A 100 -1.11 -18.74 5.10
C LEU A 100 0.43 -18.78 5.17
N VAL A 101 1.01 -18.48 6.34
CA VAL A 101 2.46 -18.55 6.55
C VAL A 101 2.95 -19.99 6.40
N GLN A 102 2.29 -20.94 7.06
CA GLN A 102 2.68 -22.34 7.00
C GLN A 102 2.48 -22.95 5.62
N LYS A 103 1.37 -22.62 4.94
CA LYS A 103 1.09 -23.04 3.57
C LYS A 103 2.21 -22.63 2.62
N LYS A 104 2.68 -21.38 2.72
CA LYS A 104 3.80 -20.90 1.90
C LYS A 104 5.11 -21.66 2.19
N GLU A 105 5.39 -21.98 3.45
CA GLU A 105 6.57 -22.75 3.84
C GLU A 105 6.50 -24.19 3.30
N ILE A 106 5.37 -24.87 3.46
CA ILE A 106 5.13 -26.23 2.95
C ILE A 106 5.17 -26.25 1.43
N GLN A 107 4.59 -25.27 0.74
CA GLN A 107 4.63 -25.17 -0.72
C GLN A 107 6.07 -25.07 -1.24
N THR A 108 6.88 -24.21 -0.62
CA THR A 108 8.30 -24.04 -0.98
C THR A 108 9.08 -25.35 -0.81
N LYS A 109 8.77 -26.10 0.25
CA LYS A 109 9.37 -27.42 0.53
C LYS A 109 8.90 -28.48 -0.48
N LEU A 110 7.61 -28.51 -0.80
CA LEU A 110 7.04 -29.39 -1.84
C LEU A 110 7.73 -29.17 -3.19
N ASP A 111 7.91 -27.91 -3.59
CA ASP A 111 8.60 -27.56 -4.84
C ASP A 111 10.04 -28.07 -4.84
N SER A 112 10.76 -27.95 -3.71
CA SER A 112 12.13 -28.47 -3.59
C SER A 112 12.20 -30.00 -3.63
N LEU A 113 11.27 -30.71 -2.99
CA LEU A 113 11.23 -32.18 -2.98
C LEU A 113 10.80 -32.74 -4.34
N ASN A 114 9.85 -32.11 -5.02
CA ASN A 114 9.47 -32.48 -6.38
C ASN A 114 10.67 -32.32 -7.34
N GLN A 115 11.48 -31.26 -7.21
CA GLN A 115 12.71 -31.12 -8.01
C GLN A 115 13.72 -32.24 -7.76
N VAL A 116 13.86 -32.69 -6.50
CA VAL A 116 14.73 -33.83 -6.15
C VAL A 116 14.18 -35.13 -6.75
N LEU A 117 12.86 -35.34 -6.71
CA LEU A 117 12.20 -36.51 -7.29
C LEU A 117 12.34 -36.53 -8.83
N ASP A 118 12.10 -35.40 -9.49
CA ASP A 118 12.27 -35.24 -10.94
C ASP A 118 13.73 -35.52 -11.39
N ALA A 119 14.70 -35.19 -10.54
CA ALA A 119 16.11 -35.50 -10.78
C ALA A 119 16.42 -37.00 -10.62
N LEU A 120 15.73 -37.69 -9.70
CA LEU A 120 15.81 -39.13 -9.49
C LEU A 120 15.04 -39.94 -10.57
N GLU A 121 14.08 -39.33 -11.26
CA GLU A 121 13.26 -39.96 -12.30
C GLU A 121 13.89 -39.98 -13.70
N LYS A 122 15.03 -39.31 -13.95
CA LYS A 122 15.70 -39.37 -15.27
C LYS A 122 16.41 -40.73 -15.46
N PRO A 123 15.91 -41.64 -16.31
CA PRO A 123 16.61 -42.89 -16.60
C PRO A 123 17.63 -42.64 -17.72
N GLY A 124 18.85 -43.14 -17.56
CA GLY A 124 19.67 -43.47 -18.72
C GLY A 124 19.03 -44.67 -19.42
N GLU A 125 18.78 -44.58 -20.72
CA GLU A 125 18.09 -45.59 -21.56
C GLU A 125 18.74 -46.99 -21.61
N ARG A 126 19.77 -47.29 -20.81
CA ARG A 126 20.46 -48.59 -20.81
C ARG A 126 21.06 -48.90 -19.43
N GLU A 127 20.29 -49.52 -18.54
CA GLU A 127 20.78 -50.55 -17.59
C GLU A 127 19.61 -51.13 -16.76
N PRO A 128 19.39 -52.46 -16.74
CA PRO A 128 18.26 -53.09 -16.06
C PRO A 128 18.57 -53.51 -14.61
N ILE A 129 19.36 -52.73 -13.88
CA ILE A 129 19.57 -52.94 -12.43
C ILE A 129 19.44 -51.56 -11.77
N GLU A 130 18.20 -51.14 -11.48
CA GLU A 130 18.01 -50.10 -10.48
C GLU A 130 18.67 -50.59 -9.19
N VAL A 131 19.68 -49.86 -8.71
CA VAL A 131 20.33 -50.15 -7.43
C VAL A 131 19.25 -50.07 -6.34
N GLU A 132 19.09 -51.11 -5.51
CA GLU A 132 18.08 -51.20 -4.44
C GLU A 132 18.02 -49.93 -3.57
N ALA A 133 19.18 -49.28 -3.37
CA ALA A 133 19.33 -48.01 -2.66
C ALA A 133 18.70 -46.77 -3.33
N ILE A 134 18.43 -46.78 -4.64
CA ILE A 134 17.75 -45.68 -5.34
C ILE A 134 16.23 -45.83 -5.18
N THR A 135 15.71 -47.07 -5.28
CA THR A 135 14.30 -47.38 -5.07
C THR A 135 13.87 -47.09 -3.63
N GLU A 136 14.67 -47.51 -2.64
CA GLU A 136 14.42 -47.20 -1.21
C GLU A 136 14.32 -45.69 -0.95
N LYS A 137 15.12 -44.88 -1.66
CA LYS A 137 15.12 -43.43 -1.50
C LYS A 137 13.98 -42.73 -2.23
N ARG A 138 13.60 -43.23 -3.40
CA ARG A 138 12.37 -42.79 -4.09
C ARG A 138 11.16 -43.01 -3.18
N ASP A 139 11.08 -44.17 -2.54
CA ASP A 139 9.99 -44.50 -1.62
C ASP A 139 10.00 -43.61 -0.38
N PHE A 140 11.18 -43.33 0.20
CA PHE A 140 11.34 -42.37 1.30
C PHE A 140 10.82 -40.96 0.93
N TYR A 141 11.25 -40.39 -0.20
CA TYR A 141 10.81 -39.06 -0.62
C TYR A 141 9.32 -39.02 -0.98
N ASN A 142 8.78 -40.08 -1.58
CA ASN A 142 7.34 -40.19 -1.86
C ASN A 142 6.51 -40.23 -0.58
N GLN A 143 6.99 -40.92 0.46
CA GLN A 143 6.33 -40.94 1.77
C GLN A 143 6.32 -39.55 2.40
N GLU A 144 7.44 -38.82 2.33
CA GLU A 144 7.56 -37.47 2.89
C GLU A 144 6.72 -36.43 2.12
N LEU A 145 6.66 -36.54 0.78
CA LEU A 145 5.72 -35.79 -0.06
C LEU A 145 4.27 -36.08 0.35
N GLY A 146 3.93 -37.33 0.65
CA GLY A 146 2.61 -37.73 1.14
C GLY A 146 2.22 -37.00 2.43
N LYS A 147 3.13 -36.92 3.41
CA LYS A 147 2.92 -36.18 4.66
C LYS A 147 2.76 -34.68 4.44
N LEU A 148 3.58 -34.07 3.58
CA LEU A 148 3.47 -32.64 3.29
C LEU A 148 2.18 -32.29 2.53
N ARG A 149 1.75 -33.13 1.58
CA ARG A 149 0.49 -32.98 0.87
C ARG A 149 -0.73 -33.14 1.78
N SER A 150 -0.69 -34.05 2.75
CA SER A 150 -1.78 -34.19 3.72
C SER A 150 -1.89 -32.96 4.63
N ARG A 151 -0.75 -32.43 5.12
CA ARG A 151 -0.72 -31.18 5.88
C ARG A 151 -1.20 -29.98 5.07
N LEU A 152 -0.81 -29.88 3.79
CA LEU A 152 -1.29 -28.83 2.89
C LEU A 152 -2.81 -28.92 2.73
N THR A 153 -3.35 -30.12 2.52
CA THR A 153 -4.80 -30.36 2.44
C THR A 153 -5.51 -29.95 3.72
N TYR A 154 -4.94 -30.26 4.90
CA TYR A 154 -5.50 -29.82 6.19
C TYR A 154 -5.51 -28.29 6.27
N LEU A 155 -4.40 -27.63 5.96
CA LEU A 155 -4.31 -26.16 5.92
C LEU A 155 -5.32 -25.54 4.96
N ASP A 156 -5.56 -26.15 3.79
CA ASP A 156 -6.56 -25.70 2.83
C ASP A 156 -7.99 -25.78 3.40
N ILE A 157 -8.30 -26.86 4.13
CA ILE A 157 -9.58 -27.02 4.82
C ILE A 157 -9.74 -25.98 5.93
N THR A 158 -8.73 -25.82 6.79
CA THR A 158 -8.74 -24.82 7.87
C THR A 158 -8.87 -23.41 7.30
N GLU A 159 -8.18 -23.09 6.20
CA GLU A 159 -8.30 -21.81 5.50
C GLU A 159 -9.74 -21.58 4.99
N ALA A 160 -10.33 -22.59 4.36
CA ALA A 160 -11.69 -22.52 3.83
C ALA A 160 -12.73 -22.35 4.96
N GLN A 161 -12.62 -23.11 6.05
CA GLN A 161 -13.47 -23.00 7.23
C GLN A 161 -13.33 -21.63 7.90
N ALA A 162 -12.11 -21.18 8.14
CA ALA A 162 -11.84 -19.86 8.72
C ALA A 162 -12.44 -18.73 7.86
N LYS A 163 -12.27 -18.78 6.54
CA LYS A 163 -12.88 -17.80 5.61
C LYS A 163 -14.41 -17.84 5.65
N SER A 164 -15.01 -19.03 5.72
CA SER A 164 -16.45 -19.21 5.81
C SER A 164 -17.01 -18.60 7.10
N LEU A 165 -16.47 -19.00 8.26
CA LEU A 165 -16.88 -18.51 9.58
C LEU A 165 -16.65 -16.99 9.71
N ALA A 166 -15.54 -16.47 9.20
CA ALA A 166 -15.32 -15.02 9.15
C ALA A 166 -16.40 -14.29 8.33
N SER A 167 -16.80 -14.85 7.19
CA SER A 167 -17.85 -14.28 6.35
C SER A 167 -19.22 -14.30 7.05
N GLU A 168 -19.50 -15.35 7.81
CA GLU A 168 -20.74 -15.50 8.58
C GLU A 168 -20.78 -14.58 9.81
N LEU A 169 -19.69 -14.45 10.58
CA LEU A 169 -19.61 -13.44 11.65
C LEU A 169 -19.77 -12.02 11.11
N SER A 170 -19.16 -11.73 9.95
CA SER A 170 -19.30 -10.43 9.28
C SER A 170 -20.75 -10.18 8.83
N SER A 171 -21.47 -11.19 8.34
CA SER A 171 -22.88 -11.04 8.00
C SER A 171 -23.74 -10.80 9.22
N LEU A 172 -23.48 -11.49 10.34
CA LEU A 172 -24.17 -11.28 11.61
C LEU A 172 -24.00 -9.86 12.15
N LEU A 173 -22.77 -9.33 12.12
CA LEU A 173 -22.51 -7.93 12.53
C LEU A 173 -23.28 -6.93 11.66
N ARG A 174 -23.38 -7.18 10.34
CA ARG A 174 -24.15 -6.34 9.42
C ARG A 174 -25.65 -6.42 9.70
N THR A 175 -26.20 -7.62 9.92
CA THR A 175 -27.62 -7.78 10.24
C THR A 175 -27.95 -7.13 11.58
N GLU A 176 -27.11 -7.29 12.60
CA GLU A 176 -27.30 -6.67 13.89
C GLU A 176 -27.26 -5.14 13.80
N LEU A 177 -26.32 -4.58 13.04
CA LEU A 177 -26.29 -3.15 12.75
C LEU A 177 -27.58 -2.68 12.07
N LEU A 178 -28.05 -3.38 11.04
CA LEU A 178 -29.28 -3.05 10.33
C LEU A 178 -30.52 -3.15 11.25
N ASP A 179 -30.57 -4.15 12.12
CA ASP A 179 -31.64 -4.33 13.09
C ASP A 179 -31.66 -3.18 14.09
N ARG A 180 -30.51 -2.81 14.69
CA ARG A 180 -30.43 -1.66 15.61
C ARG A 180 -30.85 -0.35 14.91
N LEU A 181 -30.34 -0.09 13.70
CA LEU A 181 -30.66 1.12 12.95
C LEU A 181 -32.12 1.19 12.48
N SER A 182 -32.78 0.05 12.31
CA SER A 182 -34.18 -0.03 11.91
C SER A 182 -35.16 -0.06 13.09
N GLN A 183 -34.69 -0.13 14.33
CA GLN A 183 -35.55 -0.06 15.50
C GLN A 183 -36.24 1.30 15.61
N LYS A 184 -37.56 1.26 15.76
CA LYS A 184 -38.37 2.45 15.92
C LYS A 184 -38.53 2.79 17.40
N PHE A 185 -38.00 3.93 17.80
CA PHE A 185 -38.13 4.44 19.16
C PHE A 185 -39.50 5.11 19.36
N PRO A 186 -39.98 5.20 20.62
CA PRO A 186 -41.16 5.97 20.95
C PRO A 186 -41.04 7.40 20.42
N SER A 187 -42.11 7.91 19.81
CA SER A 187 -42.12 9.24 19.20
C SER A 187 -41.70 10.30 20.23
N PRO A 188 -40.64 11.09 19.96
CA PRO A 188 -40.16 12.13 20.88
C PRO A 188 -41.19 13.22 21.18
N PHE A 189 -42.24 13.33 20.36
CA PHE A 189 -43.29 14.34 20.49
C PHE A 189 -44.51 13.88 21.28
N SER A 190 -44.56 12.60 21.66
CA SER A 190 -45.68 12.11 22.48
C SER A 190 -45.57 12.65 23.90
N SER A 191 -46.71 13.10 24.46
CA SER A 191 -46.75 13.71 25.80
C SER A 191 -46.16 12.78 26.86
N ALA A 192 -46.50 11.49 26.82
CA ALA A 192 -45.98 10.49 27.76
C ALA A 192 -44.45 10.33 27.71
N VAL A 193 -43.85 10.37 26.50
CA VAL A 193 -42.38 10.29 26.33
C VAL A 193 -41.72 11.56 26.83
N LEU A 194 -42.29 12.73 26.54
CA LEU A 194 -41.78 14.02 27.02
C LEU A 194 -41.82 14.11 28.55
N ASP A 195 -42.92 13.70 29.18
CA ASP A 195 -43.06 13.72 30.64
C ASP A 195 -42.04 12.78 31.30
N SER A 196 -41.87 11.57 30.76
CA SER A 196 -40.86 10.60 31.23
C SER A 196 -39.44 11.14 31.06
N ALA A 197 -39.11 11.68 29.88
CA ALA A 197 -37.79 12.24 29.58
C ALA A 197 -37.47 13.44 30.47
N VAL A 198 -38.43 14.35 30.70
CA VAL A 198 -38.25 15.50 31.60
C VAL A 198 -38.10 15.06 33.05
N GLY A 199 -38.87 14.08 33.50
CA GLY A 199 -38.74 13.49 34.84
C GLY A 199 -37.35 12.92 35.08
N GLN A 200 -36.85 12.12 34.13
CA GLN A 200 -35.51 11.55 34.21
C GLN A 200 -34.40 12.58 34.04
N LEU A 201 -34.59 13.59 33.19
CA LEU A 201 -33.64 14.69 33.05
C LEU A 201 -33.50 15.45 34.38
N LYS A 202 -34.61 15.73 35.06
CA LYS A 202 -34.57 16.33 36.41
C LYS A 202 -33.82 15.44 37.40
N GLN A 203 -34.05 14.14 37.35
CA GLN A 203 -33.32 13.19 38.19
C GLN A 203 -31.82 13.19 37.87
N ALA A 204 -31.44 13.13 36.60
CA ALA A 204 -30.05 13.18 36.15
C ALA A 204 -29.37 14.49 36.58
N VAL A 205 -30.03 15.64 36.38
CA VAL A 205 -29.51 16.94 36.80
C VAL A 205 -29.37 17.02 38.33
N SER A 206 -30.36 16.54 39.09
CA SER A 206 -30.28 16.56 40.56
C SER A 206 -29.16 15.66 41.09
N ARG A 207 -28.92 14.49 40.46
CA ARG A 207 -27.77 13.63 40.76
C ARG A 207 -26.45 14.33 40.43
N LEU A 208 -26.37 14.95 39.25
CA LEU A 208 -25.16 15.68 38.80
C LEU A 208 -24.82 16.89 39.67
N ILE A 209 -25.82 17.54 40.28
CA ILE A 209 -25.59 18.66 41.23
C ILE A 209 -25.07 18.15 42.58
N ARG A 210 -25.49 16.95 43.02
CA ARG A 210 -25.10 16.38 44.33
C ARG A 210 -23.81 15.57 44.27
N SER A 211 -23.51 14.95 43.11
CA SER A 211 -22.39 14.05 42.91
C SER A 211 -21.00 14.64 43.21
N PRO A 212 -20.69 15.94 42.98
CA PRO A 212 -19.38 16.48 43.33
C PRO A 212 -19.16 16.48 44.84
N MET A 213 -20.20 16.78 45.63
CA MET A 213 -20.09 16.81 47.08
C MET A 213 -19.95 15.39 47.65
N GLU A 214 -20.65 14.42 47.08
CA GLU A 214 -20.53 13.00 47.43
C GLU A 214 -19.12 12.49 47.14
N TRP A 215 -18.57 12.81 45.97
CA TRP A 215 -17.21 12.43 45.57
C TRP A 215 -16.11 13.07 46.42
N ILE A 216 -16.23 14.37 46.73
CA ILE A 216 -15.29 15.05 47.66
C ILE A 216 -15.32 14.38 49.04
N ASN A 217 -16.52 14.01 49.51
CA ASN A 217 -16.67 13.35 50.80
C ASN A 217 -16.14 11.91 50.79
N ALA A 218 -16.34 11.16 49.70
CA ALA A 218 -15.79 9.80 49.52
C ALA A 218 -14.25 9.83 49.51
N ASN A 219 -13.66 10.82 48.84
CA ASN A 219 -12.22 10.98 48.70
C ASN A 219 -11.61 11.92 49.74
N LYS A 220 -12.32 12.19 50.84
CA LYS A 220 -11.93 13.18 51.86
C LYS A 220 -10.57 12.90 52.49
N THR A 221 -10.19 11.63 52.63
CA THR A 221 -8.87 11.22 53.16
C THR A 221 -7.74 11.73 52.26
N TYR A 222 -7.91 11.60 50.94
CA TYR A 222 -6.94 12.08 49.95
C TYR A 222 -6.83 13.61 49.97
N PHE A 223 -7.97 14.32 50.01
CA PHE A 223 -7.99 15.78 50.06
C PHE A 223 -7.50 16.37 51.39
N ARG A 224 -7.54 15.59 52.48
CA ARG A 224 -7.03 16.01 53.79
C ARG A 224 -5.53 15.75 53.94
N ASP A 225 -4.99 14.79 53.20
CA ASP A 225 -3.56 14.49 53.20
C ASP A 225 -2.76 15.55 52.43
N ARG A 226 -2.21 16.50 53.18
CA ARG A 226 -1.35 17.57 52.64
C ARG A 226 -0.10 17.03 51.95
N GLN A 227 0.39 15.84 52.32
CA GLN A 227 1.57 15.24 51.70
C GLN A 227 1.30 14.70 50.30
N VAL A 228 0.03 14.48 49.93
CA VAL A 228 -0.37 14.02 48.61
C VAL A 228 -0.93 15.17 47.77
N LEU A 229 -1.78 16.02 48.36
CA LEU A 229 -2.48 17.09 47.65
C LEU A 229 -1.54 18.20 47.16
N TYR A 230 -0.62 18.70 47.99
CA TYR A 230 0.25 19.81 47.60
C TYR A 230 1.24 19.44 46.49
N PRO A 231 1.91 18.27 46.52
CA PRO A 231 2.73 17.82 45.40
C PRO A 231 1.92 17.71 44.11
N ALA A 232 0.73 17.10 44.15
CA ALA A 232 -0.13 16.98 42.99
C ALA A 232 -0.50 18.35 42.39
N LEU A 233 -0.95 19.29 43.22
CA LEU A 233 -1.30 20.65 42.78
C LEU A 233 -0.07 21.39 42.21
N SER A 234 1.10 21.18 42.80
CA SER A 234 2.36 21.77 42.33
C SER A 234 2.80 21.21 40.97
N ILE A 235 2.59 19.90 40.73
CA ILE A 235 2.87 19.25 39.44
C ILE A 235 1.94 19.79 38.36
N VAL A 236 0.63 19.89 38.66
CA VAL A 236 -0.35 20.47 37.72
C VAL A 236 0.00 21.93 37.41
N LEU A 237 0.32 22.73 38.42
CA LEU A 237 0.74 24.12 38.25
C LEU A 237 2.03 24.22 37.41
N ALA A 238 3.02 23.39 37.69
CA ALA A 238 4.27 23.32 36.91
C ALA A 238 4.01 22.89 35.45
N ALA A 239 3.10 21.95 35.22
CA ALA A 239 2.69 21.52 33.88
C ALA A 239 2.00 22.65 33.10
N VAL A 240 1.11 23.41 33.75
CA VAL A 240 0.44 24.59 33.15
C VAL A 240 1.47 25.67 32.82
N LEU A 241 2.35 26.02 33.77
CA LEU A 241 3.37 27.07 33.58
C LEU A 241 4.37 26.69 32.48
N SER A 242 4.88 25.46 32.48
CA SER A 242 5.77 24.95 31.43
C SER A 242 5.07 24.92 30.08
N GLY A 243 3.80 24.51 30.02
CA GLY A 243 2.97 24.57 28.82
C GLY A 243 2.80 25.99 28.26
N LEU A 244 2.52 26.97 29.12
CA LEU A 244 2.42 28.38 28.72
C LEU A 244 3.77 28.92 28.20
N PHE A 245 4.87 28.53 28.84
CA PHE A 245 6.22 28.88 28.41
C PHE A 245 6.57 28.28 27.04
N LEU A 246 6.35 26.97 26.85
CA LEU A 246 6.52 26.26 25.57
C LEU A 246 5.67 26.89 24.46
N ARG A 247 4.39 27.19 24.76
CA ARG A 247 3.48 27.90 23.85
C ARG A 247 4.06 29.24 23.40
N SER A 248 4.62 30.02 24.33
CA SER A 248 5.23 31.33 24.03
C SER A 248 6.44 31.18 23.11
N ILE A 249 7.34 30.23 23.38
CA ILE A 249 8.52 29.97 22.56
C ILE A 249 8.12 29.57 21.13
N ILE A 250 7.19 28.62 21.00
CA ILE A 250 6.76 28.11 19.70
C ILE A 250 6.13 29.22 18.85
N LEU A 251 5.24 30.02 19.45
CA LEU A 251 4.57 31.11 18.74
C LEU A 251 5.53 32.25 18.40
N ARG A 252 6.56 32.51 19.21
CA ARG A 252 7.57 33.53 18.93
C ARG A 252 8.50 33.13 17.79
N LYS A 253 8.92 31.86 17.73
CA LYS A 253 9.91 31.36 16.75
C LYS A 253 9.29 30.93 15.43
N TRP A 254 8.16 30.23 15.46
CA TRP A 254 7.52 29.65 14.28
C TRP A 254 6.09 30.15 14.03
N GLY A 255 5.56 31.01 14.90
CA GLY A 255 4.23 31.57 14.72
C GLY A 255 4.14 32.62 13.61
N ARG A 256 2.94 33.17 13.47
CA ARG A 256 2.59 34.16 12.44
C ARG A 256 3.18 35.53 12.78
N ASP A 257 4.24 35.90 12.07
CA ASP A 257 4.87 37.21 12.18
C ASP A 257 4.02 38.31 11.52
N ARG A 258 3.80 39.42 12.21
CA ARG A 258 3.02 40.56 11.70
C ARG A 258 3.78 41.38 10.65
N ARG A 259 5.11 41.28 10.61
CA ARG A 259 5.96 42.11 9.74
C ARG A 259 6.02 41.62 8.29
N MET A 260 5.57 40.39 8.00
CA MET A 260 5.57 39.85 6.64
C MET A 260 4.23 40.06 5.93
N ALA A 261 4.25 40.89 4.88
CA ALA A 261 3.07 41.16 4.06
C ALA A 261 2.67 39.99 3.13
N ASN A 262 3.64 39.17 2.66
CA ASN A 262 3.39 38.04 1.75
C ASN A 262 4.24 36.82 2.11
N PRO A 263 3.83 36.01 3.11
CA PRO A 263 4.55 34.79 3.46
C PRO A 263 4.39 33.74 2.36
N VAL A 264 5.50 33.06 2.05
CA VAL A 264 5.52 31.87 1.18
C VAL A 264 4.61 30.79 1.78
N TYR A 265 3.96 29.99 0.93
CA TYR A 265 3.04 28.92 1.36
C TYR A 265 3.64 28.03 2.46
N SER A 266 4.91 27.69 2.35
CA SER A 266 5.67 26.93 3.36
C SER A 266 5.60 27.52 4.76
N ARG A 267 5.84 28.82 4.87
CA ARG A 267 5.83 29.53 6.15
C ARG A 267 4.42 29.63 6.73
N ARG A 268 3.38 29.66 5.88
CA ARG A 268 1.98 29.59 6.32
C ARG A 268 1.65 28.23 6.94
N VAL A 269 2.12 27.13 6.33
CA VAL A 269 1.91 25.77 6.85
C VAL A 269 2.60 25.63 8.21
N VAL A 270 3.89 25.99 8.30
CA VAL A 270 4.64 25.92 9.56
C VAL A 270 3.99 26.76 10.66
N ALA A 271 3.53 27.97 10.35
CA ALA A 271 2.86 28.83 11.33
C ALA A 271 1.47 28.32 11.75
N ALA A 272 0.74 27.67 10.84
CA ALA A 272 -0.52 27.01 11.18
C ALA A 272 -0.27 25.81 12.11
N VAL A 273 0.68 24.94 11.78
CA VAL A 273 1.04 23.78 12.62
C VAL A 273 1.55 24.23 13.99
N ALA A 274 2.49 25.18 14.03
CA ALA A 274 3.00 25.74 15.28
C ALA A 274 1.88 26.35 16.14
N SER A 275 0.91 27.03 15.51
CA SER A 275 -0.27 27.56 16.21
C SER A 275 -1.21 26.47 16.70
N GLY A 276 -1.38 25.38 15.95
CA GLY A 276 -2.20 24.22 16.35
C GLY A 276 -1.57 23.47 17.53
N VAL A 277 -0.26 23.22 17.47
CA VAL A 277 0.49 22.60 18.58
C VAL A 277 0.43 23.49 19.83
N ALA A 278 0.70 24.78 19.68
CA ALA A 278 0.77 25.71 20.79
C ALA A 278 -0.58 26.01 21.46
N ARG A 279 -1.70 25.85 20.76
CA ARG A 279 -3.05 26.16 21.26
C ARG A 279 -3.95 24.94 21.45
N GLY A 280 -3.57 23.78 20.92
CA GLY A 280 -4.32 22.53 21.01
C GLY A 280 -3.52 21.47 21.74
N VAL A 281 -2.42 21.02 21.13
CA VAL A 281 -1.62 19.89 21.63
C VAL A 281 -1.05 20.16 23.02
N ILE A 282 -0.45 21.33 23.26
CA ILE A 282 0.12 21.65 24.58
C ILE A 282 -0.96 21.68 25.68
N PRO A 283 -2.07 22.42 25.55
CA PRO A 283 -3.16 22.34 26.53
C PRO A 283 -3.74 20.93 26.68
N ALA A 284 -3.84 20.17 25.59
CA ALA A 284 -4.30 18.78 25.64
C ALA A 284 -3.35 17.88 26.43
N PHE A 285 -2.03 18.05 26.32
CA PHE A 285 -1.08 17.32 27.16
C PHE A 285 -1.22 17.67 28.64
N VAL A 286 -1.49 18.93 28.97
CA VAL A 286 -1.74 19.35 30.35
C VAL A 286 -3.04 18.71 30.87
N LEU A 287 -4.12 18.75 30.09
CA LEU A 287 -5.39 18.10 30.44
C LEU A 287 -5.23 16.58 30.60
N ALA A 288 -4.53 15.92 29.68
CA ALA A 288 -4.25 14.49 29.74
C ALA A 288 -3.35 14.12 30.93
N GLY A 289 -2.43 15.00 31.31
CA GLY A 289 -1.62 14.83 32.52
C GLY A 289 -2.46 14.94 33.81
N VAL A 290 -3.41 15.88 33.86
CA VAL A 290 -4.37 15.98 34.97
C VAL A 290 -5.27 14.74 35.02
N TRP A 291 -5.77 14.30 33.87
CA TRP A 291 -6.61 13.11 33.76
C TRP A 291 -5.86 11.84 34.18
N GLY A 292 -4.65 11.60 33.64
CA GLY A 292 -3.83 10.47 34.04
C GLY A 292 -3.41 10.50 35.53
N TRP A 293 -3.29 11.69 36.12
CA TRP A 293 -3.09 11.83 37.55
C TRP A 293 -4.32 11.38 38.35
N LEU A 294 -5.54 11.78 37.95
CA LEU A 294 -6.79 11.33 38.58
C LEU A 294 -6.90 9.80 38.53
N HIS A 295 -6.59 9.21 37.39
CA HIS A 295 -6.55 7.75 37.20
C HIS A 295 -5.52 7.08 38.12
N SER A 296 -4.30 7.62 38.20
CA SER A 296 -3.23 7.07 39.05
C SER A 296 -3.52 7.18 40.55
N ALA A 297 -4.36 8.14 40.93
CA ALA A 297 -4.76 8.39 42.31
C ALA A 297 -6.00 7.57 42.73
N ASP A 298 -6.54 6.74 41.82
CA ASP A 298 -7.77 5.97 42.00
C ASP A 298 -8.96 6.86 42.44
N LEU A 299 -8.98 8.11 41.95
CA LEU A 299 -10.01 9.08 42.30
C LEU A 299 -11.27 8.92 41.45
N GLU A 300 -11.18 8.18 40.33
CA GLU A 300 -12.28 7.95 39.38
C GLU A 300 -13.23 6.84 39.85
N SER A 301 -12.74 5.81 40.55
CA SER A 301 -13.52 4.66 41.03
C SER A 301 -14.51 4.98 42.17
N GLY A 302 -14.50 6.21 42.67
CA GLY A 302 -15.26 6.67 43.85
C GLY A 302 -16.70 7.13 43.61
N GLY A 303 -17.34 6.75 42.49
CA GLY A 303 -18.76 6.98 42.20
C GLY A 303 -19.05 7.94 41.04
N THR A 304 -20.33 8.17 40.73
CA THR A 304 -20.84 8.81 39.49
C THR A 304 -20.16 10.11 39.03
N PHE A 305 -19.56 10.89 39.93
CA PHE A 305 -18.83 12.11 39.53
C PHE A 305 -17.45 11.81 38.94
N GLY A 306 -16.76 10.75 39.40
CA GLY A 306 -15.49 10.30 38.83
C GLY A 306 -15.66 9.90 37.37
N ASP A 307 -16.67 9.12 37.08
CA ASP A 307 -16.98 8.68 35.71
C ASP A 307 -17.41 9.85 34.79
N LEU A 308 -18.12 10.84 35.34
CA LEU A 308 -18.43 12.09 34.66
C LEU A 308 -17.16 12.91 34.37
N LEU A 309 -16.19 12.93 35.29
CA LEU A 309 -14.90 13.58 35.05
C LEU A 309 -14.16 12.89 33.90
N ASP A 310 -14.14 11.57 33.85
CA ASP A 310 -13.55 10.80 32.74
C ASP A 310 -14.15 11.18 31.39
N SER A 311 -15.49 11.15 31.33
CA SER A 311 -16.23 11.54 30.14
C SER A 311 -15.94 12.99 29.73
N PHE A 312 -15.81 13.89 30.71
CA PHE A 312 -15.50 15.30 30.48
C PHE A 312 -14.07 15.49 29.94
N PHE A 313 -13.06 14.86 30.54
CA PHE A 313 -11.67 14.97 30.07
C PHE A 313 -11.53 14.43 28.65
N LEU A 314 -12.13 13.29 28.35
CA LEU A 314 -12.11 12.73 26.99
C LEU A 314 -12.75 13.69 25.97
N ALA A 315 -13.92 14.25 26.27
CA ALA A 315 -14.58 15.23 25.42
C ALA A 315 -13.78 16.54 25.27
N ALA A 316 -13.20 17.04 26.36
CA ALA A 316 -12.40 18.25 26.37
C ALA A 316 -11.11 18.09 25.53
N LEU A 317 -10.44 16.94 25.64
CA LEU A 317 -9.25 16.62 24.82
C LEU A 317 -9.59 16.62 23.34
N PHE A 318 -10.69 15.97 22.96
CA PHE A 318 -11.16 15.94 21.57
C PHE A 318 -11.44 17.35 21.04
N PHE A 319 -12.17 18.16 21.82
CA PHE A 319 -12.50 19.53 21.46
C PHE A 319 -11.26 20.40 21.26
N VAL A 320 -10.37 20.46 22.27
CA VAL A 320 -9.24 21.38 22.32
C VAL A 320 -8.28 21.16 21.14
N VAL A 321 -7.98 19.90 20.81
CA VAL A 321 -7.10 19.56 19.70
C VAL A 321 -7.73 19.97 18.37
N LEU A 322 -8.95 19.49 18.09
CA LEU A 322 -9.58 19.72 16.79
C LEU A 322 -9.94 21.19 16.57
N ALA A 323 -10.40 21.90 17.60
CA ALA A 323 -10.73 23.33 17.54
C ALA A 323 -9.47 24.16 17.23
N ALA A 324 -8.35 23.87 17.92
CA ALA A 324 -7.11 24.60 17.72
C ALA A 324 -6.53 24.42 16.31
N PHE A 325 -6.53 23.19 15.79
CA PHE A 325 -6.08 22.93 14.41
C PHE A 325 -7.03 23.57 13.40
N SER A 326 -8.34 23.42 13.54
CA SER A 326 -9.33 24.00 12.62
C SER A 326 -9.18 25.52 12.52
N HIS A 327 -9.08 26.20 13.67
CA HIS A 327 -8.83 27.64 13.71
C HIS A 327 -7.44 28.01 13.15
N ALA A 328 -6.42 27.17 13.38
CA ALA A 328 -5.09 27.40 12.84
C ALA A 328 -5.02 27.23 11.31
N PHE A 329 -5.75 26.31 10.70
CA PHE A 329 -5.75 26.15 9.23
C PHE A 329 -6.52 27.27 8.52
N LEU A 330 -7.67 27.67 9.05
CA LEU A 330 -8.51 28.73 8.46
C LEU A 330 -7.99 30.14 8.74
N SER A 331 -7.37 30.36 9.90
CA SER A 331 -6.80 31.65 10.31
C SER A 331 -7.75 32.83 10.05
N PRO A 332 -8.98 32.81 10.59
CA PRO A 332 -10.05 33.76 10.24
C PRO A 332 -9.59 35.22 10.37
N GLY A 333 -9.01 35.58 11.52
CA GLY A 333 -8.53 36.94 11.78
C GLY A 333 -7.25 37.38 11.07
N ARG A 334 -6.64 36.56 10.18
CA ARG A 334 -5.42 36.93 9.43
C ARG A 334 -5.42 36.37 7.99
N PRO A 335 -6.00 37.09 7.00
CA PRO A 335 -6.21 36.57 5.65
C PRO A 335 -4.91 36.23 4.90
N VAL A 336 -3.83 36.95 5.17
CA VAL A 336 -2.50 36.74 4.55
C VAL A 336 -1.89 35.39 4.94
N TRP A 337 -2.23 34.85 6.11
CA TRP A 337 -1.68 33.63 6.68
C TRP A 337 -2.56 32.39 6.45
N ARG A 338 -3.67 32.54 5.72
CA ARG A 338 -4.61 31.47 5.39
C ARG A 338 -4.00 30.48 4.41
N LEU A 339 -4.29 29.20 4.62
CA LEU A 339 -3.87 28.10 3.74
C LEU A 339 -4.87 27.83 2.61
N THR A 340 -6.12 28.22 2.80
CA THR A 340 -7.22 28.10 1.81
C THR A 340 -7.39 29.37 0.97
N SER A 341 -7.97 29.23 -0.22
CA SER A 341 -8.26 30.34 -1.15
C SER A 341 -9.59 31.06 -0.89
N LEU A 342 -10.18 30.83 0.28
CA LEU A 342 -11.50 31.36 0.66
C LEU A 342 -11.47 32.87 0.90
N SER A 343 -12.61 33.53 0.67
CA SER A 343 -12.81 34.93 1.04
C SER A 343 -12.68 35.14 2.56
N PRO A 344 -12.36 36.36 3.05
CA PRO A 344 -12.30 36.65 4.49
C PRO A 344 -13.59 36.31 5.23
N THR A 345 -14.73 36.74 4.69
CA THR A 345 -16.07 36.47 5.24
C THR A 345 -16.35 34.97 5.30
N SER A 346 -16.17 34.24 4.19
CA SER A 346 -16.41 32.79 4.18
C SER A 346 -15.52 32.03 5.16
N SER A 347 -14.27 32.47 5.35
CA SER A 347 -13.35 31.86 6.31
C SER A 347 -13.76 32.08 7.77
N GLU A 348 -14.36 33.22 8.10
CA GLU A 348 -14.89 33.49 9.44
C GLU A 348 -16.15 32.65 9.71
N TYR A 349 -17.08 32.62 8.74
CA TYR A 349 -18.26 31.78 8.81
C TYR A 349 -17.90 30.30 9.00
N LEU A 350 -17.00 29.76 8.19
CA LEU A 350 -16.53 28.37 8.31
C LEU A 350 -15.82 28.10 9.64
N ALA A 351 -14.99 29.03 10.12
CA ALA A 351 -14.26 28.84 11.37
C ALA A 351 -15.21 28.74 12.56
N TRP A 352 -16.18 29.66 12.66
CA TRP A 352 -17.18 29.61 13.72
C TRP A 352 -18.11 28.39 13.59
N GLY A 353 -18.46 27.99 12.36
CA GLY A 353 -19.24 26.77 12.12
C GLY A 353 -18.55 25.49 12.52
N ILE A 354 -17.28 25.35 12.20
CA ILE A 354 -16.52 24.17 12.61
C ILE A 354 -16.33 24.17 14.13
N LEU A 355 -16.09 25.32 14.77
CA LEU A 355 -15.98 25.41 16.22
C LEU A 355 -17.28 25.04 16.93
N LEU A 356 -18.42 25.57 16.46
CA LEU A 356 -19.74 25.22 17.00
C LEU A 356 -20.02 23.73 16.83
N LEU A 357 -19.75 23.17 15.64
CA LEU A 357 -20.00 21.76 15.38
C LEU A 357 -19.09 20.85 16.19
N LEU A 358 -17.80 21.18 16.34
CA LEU A 358 -16.88 20.45 17.21
C LEU A 358 -17.30 20.53 18.68
N PHE A 359 -17.81 21.69 19.13
CA PHE A 359 -18.36 21.83 20.47
C PHE A 359 -19.58 20.91 20.66
N LEU A 360 -20.53 20.92 19.73
CA LEU A 360 -21.70 20.04 19.78
C LEU A 360 -21.32 18.56 19.80
N VAL A 361 -20.33 18.13 19.00
CA VAL A 361 -19.83 16.75 19.00
C VAL A 361 -19.18 16.39 20.34
N SER A 362 -18.46 17.32 20.95
CA SER A 362 -17.80 17.08 22.24
C SER A 362 -18.82 16.98 23.38
N VAL A 363 -19.86 17.82 23.35
CA VAL A 363 -21.00 17.74 24.28
C VAL A 363 -21.78 16.45 24.08
N ASP A 364 -22.02 16.04 22.83
CA ASP A 364 -22.69 14.77 22.50
C ASP A 364 -21.87 13.56 22.98
N LEU A 365 -20.55 13.57 22.81
CA LEU A 365 -19.66 12.54 23.34
C LEU A 365 -19.76 12.43 24.87
N PHE A 366 -19.70 13.57 25.57
CA PHE A 366 -19.84 13.62 27.02
C PHE A 366 -21.20 13.05 27.48
N ILE A 367 -22.29 13.46 26.84
CA ILE A 367 -23.63 13.02 27.23
C ILE A 367 -23.86 11.54 26.89
N GLN A 368 -23.38 11.03 25.76
CA GLN A 368 -23.53 9.61 25.41
C GLN A 368 -22.86 8.69 26.45
N LEU A 369 -21.64 9.03 26.88
CA LEU A 369 -20.94 8.27 27.93
C LEU A 369 -21.71 8.33 29.26
N THR A 370 -22.23 9.52 29.59
CA THR A 370 -23.05 9.75 30.80
C THR A 370 -24.38 8.98 30.78
N ILE A 371 -25.06 8.92 29.63
CA ILE A 371 -26.38 8.27 29.48
C ILE A 371 -26.29 6.76 29.71
N VAL A 372 -25.23 6.13 29.21
CA VAL A 372 -24.98 4.69 29.36
C VAL A 372 -24.84 4.34 30.85
N GLU A 373 -24.08 5.14 31.57
CA GLU A 373 -23.81 4.96 33.00
C GLU A 373 -25.05 5.18 33.88
N LEU A 374 -25.87 6.16 33.54
CA LEU A 374 -27.11 6.47 34.26
C LEU A 374 -28.24 5.48 33.98
N SER A 375 -28.04 4.48 33.10
CA SER A 375 -29.09 3.52 32.67
C SER A 375 -30.38 4.22 32.23
N ALA A 376 -30.24 5.28 31.42
CA ALA A 376 -31.38 6.13 31.05
C ALA A 376 -32.44 5.38 30.24
N SER A 377 -33.71 5.79 30.33
CA SER A 377 -34.77 5.18 29.52
C SER A 377 -34.64 5.46 28.03
N THR A 378 -35.26 4.60 27.23
CA THR A 378 -35.45 4.79 25.79
C THR A 378 -36.16 6.10 25.44
N ALA A 379 -36.99 6.63 26.34
CA ALA A 379 -37.67 7.92 26.20
C ALA A 379 -36.71 9.11 26.30
N LEU A 380 -35.80 9.10 27.28
CA LEU A 380 -34.78 10.15 27.41
C LEU A 380 -33.83 10.12 26.21
N PHE A 381 -33.43 8.92 25.79
CA PHE A 381 -32.56 8.72 24.64
C PHE A 381 -33.19 9.22 23.33
N SER A 382 -34.50 9.00 23.10
CA SER A 382 -35.17 9.45 21.87
C SER A 382 -35.27 10.98 21.78
N VAL A 383 -35.60 11.66 22.89
CA VAL A 383 -35.66 13.13 22.96
C VAL A 383 -34.27 13.75 22.80
N TYR A 384 -33.29 13.23 23.54
CA TYR A 384 -31.89 13.65 23.44
C TYR A 384 -31.34 13.48 22.02
N GLY A 385 -31.53 12.29 21.43
CA GLY A 385 -31.01 11.97 20.12
C GLY A 385 -31.60 12.85 19.03
N LEU A 386 -32.91 13.09 19.06
CA LEU A 386 -33.56 14.04 18.15
C LEU A 386 -32.94 15.45 18.27
N LEU A 387 -32.76 15.94 19.50
CA LEU A 387 -32.17 17.26 19.75
C LEU A 387 -30.74 17.34 19.20
N MET A 388 -29.89 16.36 19.48
CA MET A 388 -28.51 16.35 19.01
C MET A 388 -28.37 16.17 17.51
N VAL A 389 -29.23 15.36 16.88
CA VAL A 389 -29.27 15.21 15.41
C VAL A 389 -29.67 16.52 14.75
N CYS A 390 -30.68 17.22 15.28
CA CYS A 390 -31.11 18.51 14.78
C CYS A 390 -30.01 19.57 14.92
N LEU A 391 -29.35 19.66 16.07
CA LEU A 391 -28.28 20.64 16.31
C LEU A 391 -27.07 20.37 15.41
N LYS A 392 -26.57 19.13 15.39
CA LYS A 392 -25.42 18.74 14.56
C LYS A 392 -25.74 18.84 13.07
N GLY A 393 -26.89 18.30 12.64
CA GLY A 393 -27.36 18.35 11.25
C GLY A 393 -27.59 19.78 10.76
N GLY A 394 -28.20 20.65 11.60
CA GLY A 394 -28.32 22.08 11.33
C GLY A 394 -26.95 22.76 11.20
N GLY A 395 -25.98 22.40 12.05
CA GLY A 395 -24.59 22.84 11.93
C GLY A 395 -23.94 22.42 10.60
N ILE A 396 -24.18 21.18 10.14
CA ILE A 396 -23.72 20.72 8.82
C ILE A 396 -24.35 21.55 7.70
N LEU A 397 -25.67 21.76 7.73
CA LEU A 397 -26.36 22.57 6.72
C LEU A 397 -25.85 24.01 6.68
N TRP A 398 -25.57 24.60 7.85
CA TRP A 398 -24.96 25.91 7.94
C TRP A 398 -23.55 25.96 7.31
N LEU A 399 -22.73 24.93 7.53
CA LEU A 399 -21.41 24.80 6.92
C LEU A 399 -21.48 24.57 5.40
N MET A 400 -22.51 23.88 4.90
CA MET A 400 -22.68 23.57 3.48
C MET A 400 -23.43 24.65 2.69
N ALA A 401 -23.91 25.71 3.34
CA ALA A 401 -24.56 26.85 2.71
C ALA A 401 -23.63 27.58 1.71
N ASP A 402 -24.19 28.12 0.63
CA ASP A 402 -23.40 28.79 -0.44
C ASP A 402 -22.53 29.94 0.07
N ARG A 403 -23.01 30.67 1.07
CA ARG A 403 -22.29 31.79 1.70
C ARG A 403 -20.94 31.36 2.30
N SER A 404 -20.86 30.12 2.77
CA SER A 404 -19.67 29.55 3.42
C SER A 404 -18.54 29.23 2.42
N TRP A 405 -18.80 29.18 1.11
CA TRP A 405 -17.85 28.65 0.12
C TRP A 405 -17.42 29.64 -0.98
N GLN A 406 -17.55 30.95 -0.74
CA GLN A 406 -17.14 31.97 -1.73
C GLN A 406 -15.61 32.10 -1.79
N SER A 407 -15.02 31.86 -2.97
CA SER A 407 -13.58 31.98 -3.23
C SER A 407 -13.19 33.36 -3.75
N ARG A 408 -11.99 33.82 -3.40
CA ARG A 408 -11.40 35.06 -3.94
C ARG A 408 -11.00 34.94 -5.42
N LYS A 409 -10.82 33.70 -5.90
CA LYS A 409 -10.61 33.38 -7.33
C LYS A 409 -11.84 32.63 -7.82
N ALA A 410 -12.61 33.26 -8.70
CA ALA A 410 -13.89 32.74 -9.24
C ALA A 410 -13.81 31.34 -9.90
N ARG A 411 -12.61 30.85 -10.23
CA ARG A 411 -12.43 29.58 -10.97
C ARG A 411 -12.43 28.29 -10.15
N LEU A 412 -12.33 28.33 -8.81
CA LEU A 412 -12.10 27.11 -8.01
C LEU A 412 -13.24 26.71 -7.06
N SER A 413 -14.20 27.58 -6.78
CA SER A 413 -15.33 27.29 -5.85
C SER A 413 -16.62 26.83 -6.53
N GLY A 414 -16.64 26.72 -7.85
CA GLY A 414 -17.83 26.37 -8.64
C GLY A 414 -17.66 25.17 -9.57
N GLY A 415 -16.62 24.35 -9.37
CA GLY A 415 -16.52 23.08 -10.10
C GLY A 415 -17.68 22.15 -9.73
N LEU A 416 -18.22 21.42 -10.71
CA LEU A 416 -19.34 20.48 -10.54
C LEU A 416 -19.18 19.60 -9.28
N GLY A 417 -17.96 19.12 -9.02
CA GLY A 417 -17.64 18.28 -7.86
C GLY A 417 -17.84 18.94 -6.49
N GLY A 418 -17.55 20.24 -6.34
CA GLY A 418 -17.75 20.95 -5.06
C GLY A 418 -19.22 21.18 -4.75
N LEU A 419 -20.03 21.43 -5.80
CA LEU A 419 -21.49 21.53 -5.67
C LEU A 419 -22.11 20.17 -5.32
N ILE A 420 -21.69 19.10 -6.02
CA ILE A 420 -22.15 17.73 -5.76
C ILE A 420 -21.83 17.36 -4.31
N PHE A 421 -20.58 17.52 -3.87
CA PHE A 421 -20.17 17.23 -2.50
C PHE A 421 -21.05 17.92 -1.46
N ARG A 422 -21.27 19.24 -1.60
CA ARG A 422 -22.11 20.01 -0.67
C ARG A 422 -23.56 19.55 -0.66
N ARG A 423 -24.14 19.25 -1.83
CA ARG A 423 -25.51 18.74 -1.95
C ARG A 423 -25.65 17.34 -1.35
N THR A 424 -24.69 16.46 -1.59
CA THR A 424 -24.68 15.11 -1.00
C THR A 424 -24.61 15.16 0.52
N VAL A 425 -23.68 15.95 1.08
CA VAL A 425 -23.55 16.12 2.54
C VAL A 425 -24.79 16.76 3.16
N SER A 426 -25.39 17.76 2.48
CA SER A 426 -26.62 18.40 2.95
C SER A 426 -27.81 17.44 2.89
N CYS A 427 -27.92 16.64 1.83
CA CYS A 427 -28.95 15.61 1.69
C CYS A 427 -28.85 14.59 2.82
N LEU A 428 -27.64 14.09 3.11
CA LEU A 428 -27.39 13.19 4.23
C LEU A 428 -27.83 13.80 5.57
N ALA A 429 -27.46 15.06 5.85
CA ALA A 429 -27.91 15.74 7.07
C ALA A 429 -29.44 15.85 7.17
N ILE A 430 -30.12 16.18 6.06
CA ILE A 430 -31.59 16.26 5.99
C ILE A 430 -32.23 14.89 6.22
N VAL A 431 -31.69 13.82 5.60
CA VAL A 431 -32.17 12.45 5.79
C VAL A 431 -32.01 12.02 7.24
N GLY A 432 -30.87 12.31 7.88
CA GLY A 432 -30.64 12.01 9.29
C GLY A 432 -31.62 12.72 10.22
N ILE A 433 -31.86 14.02 9.98
CA ILE A 433 -32.88 14.79 10.72
C ILE A 433 -34.27 14.18 10.50
N GLY A 434 -34.69 13.99 9.25
CA GLY A 434 -36.01 13.45 8.90
C GLY A 434 -36.26 12.07 9.51
N ALA A 435 -35.27 11.19 9.50
CA ALA A 435 -35.36 9.88 10.11
C ALA A 435 -35.57 9.96 11.65
N SER A 436 -34.89 10.89 12.33
CA SER A 436 -35.11 11.12 13.76
C SER A 436 -36.52 11.61 14.07
N PHE A 437 -37.11 12.45 13.23
CA PHE A 437 -38.51 12.87 13.36
C PHE A 437 -39.50 11.71 13.19
N LEU A 438 -39.16 10.71 12.36
CA LEU A 438 -39.98 9.52 12.12
C LEU A 438 -39.83 8.44 13.22
N GLY A 439 -38.97 8.65 14.22
CA GLY A 439 -38.70 7.72 15.31
C GLY A 439 -37.47 6.82 15.09
N TYR A 440 -36.77 6.95 13.97
CA TYR A 440 -35.49 6.27 13.72
C TYR A 440 -34.32 7.11 14.25
N VAL A 441 -34.32 7.33 15.57
CA VAL A 441 -33.38 8.25 16.24
C VAL A 441 -31.95 7.71 16.18
N GLU A 442 -31.75 6.41 16.39
CA GLU A 442 -30.41 5.78 16.25
C GLU A 442 -29.85 5.94 14.85
N PHE A 443 -30.66 5.72 13.81
CA PHE A 443 -30.22 5.93 12.42
C PHE A 443 -29.81 7.38 12.15
N GLY A 444 -30.59 8.35 12.63
CA GLY A 444 -30.25 9.77 12.49
C GLY A 444 -28.96 10.14 13.22
N MET A 445 -28.78 9.66 14.45
CA MET A 445 -27.55 9.86 15.23
C MET A 445 -26.35 9.23 14.56
N TYR A 446 -26.49 7.99 14.09
CA TYR A 446 -25.47 7.26 13.35
C TYR A 446 -25.03 8.06 12.12
N LEU A 447 -25.97 8.40 11.25
CA LEU A 447 -25.68 9.02 9.96
C LEU A 447 -25.03 10.41 10.11
N VAL A 448 -25.59 11.27 10.96
CA VAL A 448 -25.02 12.61 11.21
C VAL A 448 -23.63 12.52 11.84
N SER A 449 -23.41 11.60 12.79
CA SER A 449 -22.13 11.46 13.46
C SER A 449 -21.06 10.89 12.52
N ARG A 450 -21.39 9.90 11.67
CA ARG A 450 -20.44 9.34 10.68
C ARG A 450 -20.05 10.37 9.62
N VAL A 451 -20.99 11.22 9.18
CA VAL A 451 -20.69 12.33 8.26
C VAL A 451 -19.72 13.33 8.88
N ILE A 452 -19.92 13.70 10.15
CA ILE A 452 -19.02 14.61 10.87
C ILE A 452 -17.63 14.02 11.03
N LEU A 453 -17.54 12.77 11.50
CA LEU A 453 -16.26 12.06 11.66
C LEU A 453 -15.52 11.94 10.32
N SER A 454 -16.23 11.65 9.23
CA SER A 454 -15.65 11.63 7.88
C SER A 454 -15.09 13.01 7.47
N GLY A 455 -15.79 14.10 7.80
CA GLY A 455 -15.32 15.47 7.57
C GLY A 455 -14.09 15.84 8.40
N ILE A 456 -14.02 15.36 9.65
CA ILE A 456 -12.84 15.52 10.51
C ILE A 456 -11.65 14.74 9.93
N ALA A 457 -11.85 13.48 9.54
CA ALA A 457 -10.80 12.65 8.92
C ALA A 457 -10.26 13.28 7.63
N LEU A 458 -11.14 13.81 6.77
CA LEU A 458 -10.77 14.55 5.57
C LEU A 458 -9.90 15.77 5.92
N SER A 459 -10.30 16.55 6.93
CA SER A 459 -9.57 17.74 7.38
C SER A 459 -8.17 17.40 7.92
N VAL A 460 -8.07 16.32 8.70
CA VAL A 460 -6.79 15.80 9.22
C VAL A 460 -5.90 15.33 8.07
N ALA A 461 -6.45 14.58 7.10
CA ALA A 461 -5.69 14.08 5.95
C ALA A 461 -5.10 15.23 5.11
N PHE A 462 -5.89 16.28 4.83
CA PHE A 462 -5.39 17.48 4.13
C PHE A 462 -4.32 18.23 4.94
N GLY A 463 -4.50 18.32 6.26
CA GLY A 463 -3.50 18.90 7.16
C GLY A 463 -2.18 18.12 7.11
N LEU A 464 -2.25 16.80 7.27
CA LEU A 464 -1.09 15.90 7.25
C LEU A 464 -0.37 15.94 5.90
N ARG A 465 -1.12 15.91 4.79
CA ARG A 465 -0.59 16.11 3.43
C ARG A 465 0.22 17.40 3.33
N GLY A 466 -0.33 18.51 3.81
CA GLY A 466 0.36 19.81 3.80
C GLY A 466 1.69 19.80 4.56
N ILE A 467 1.71 19.11 5.71
CA ILE A 467 2.91 18.94 6.55
C ILE A 467 3.97 18.11 5.81
N ILE A 468 3.61 16.93 5.29
CA ILE A 468 4.56 16.02 4.65
C ILE A 468 5.16 16.66 3.41
N VAL A 469 4.34 17.31 2.57
CA VAL A 469 4.82 18.01 1.37
C VAL A 469 5.81 19.13 1.74
N GLU A 470 5.59 19.84 2.85
CA GLU A 470 6.52 20.87 3.30
C GLU A 470 7.80 20.30 3.90
N MET A 471 7.70 19.18 4.63
CA MET A 471 8.87 18.44 5.10
C MET A 471 9.76 17.98 3.93
N MET A 472 9.17 17.42 2.87
CA MET A 472 9.88 17.03 1.64
C MET A 472 10.57 18.23 0.96
N ARG A 473 9.93 19.41 0.96
CA ARG A 473 10.56 20.65 0.47
C ARG A 473 11.72 21.11 1.35
N GLY A 474 11.61 20.92 2.67
CA GLY A 474 12.69 21.18 3.62
C GLY A 474 13.91 20.29 3.36
N LEU A 475 13.70 18.97 3.25
CA LEU A 475 14.77 18.01 2.98
C LEU A 475 15.50 18.30 1.66
N THR A 476 14.76 18.60 0.58
CA THR A 476 15.36 18.90 -0.74
C THR A 476 16.18 20.20 -0.77
N ARG A 477 16.09 21.06 0.26
CA ARG A 477 16.90 22.29 0.40
C ARG A 477 18.20 22.10 1.15
N LEU A 478 18.40 20.97 1.84
CA LEU A 478 19.61 20.72 2.63
C LEU A 478 20.83 20.57 1.70
N LYS A 479 21.75 21.54 1.77
CA LYS A 479 23.03 21.57 1.03
C LYS A 479 23.86 20.27 1.12
N PRO A 480 23.99 19.58 2.27
CA PRO A 480 24.78 18.34 2.33
C PRO A 480 24.15 17.22 1.52
N LEU A 481 22.83 17.02 1.60
CA LEU A 481 22.11 15.98 0.85
C LEU A 481 22.28 16.14 -0.67
N ARG A 482 22.31 17.39 -1.15
CA ARG A 482 22.56 17.72 -2.57
C ARG A 482 24.01 17.43 -3.00
N ARG A 483 24.98 17.51 -2.08
CA ARG A 483 26.40 17.19 -2.36
C ARG A 483 26.65 15.68 -2.34
N THR A 484 26.04 14.94 -1.40
CA THR A 484 26.24 13.49 -1.27
C THR A 484 25.59 12.69 -2.40
N LEU A 485 24.42 13.11 -2.90
CA LEU A 485 23.68 12.34 -3.92
C LEU A 485 24.06 12.66 -5.37
N GLY A 486 24.85 13.72 -5.65
CA GLY A 486 25.32 14.03 -7.01
C GLY A 486 24.23 14.34 -8.06
N ILE A 487 22.98 14.60 -7.64
CA ILE A 487 21.81 14.71 -8.53
C ILE A 487 21.73 16.11 -9.18
N ARG A 488 21.63 16.18 -10.53
CA ARG A 488 21.37 17.42 -11.28
C ARG A 488 20.06 18.10 -10.83
N ILE A 489 20.01 19.44 -10.84
CA ILE A 489 18.86 20.24 -10.36
C ILE A 489 17.54 19.89 -11.07
N ILE A 490 17.60 19.50 -12.35
CA ILE A 490 16.44 19.13 -13.17
C ILE A 490 15.81 17.80 -12.71
N SER A 491 16.62 16.82 -12.29
CA SER A 491 16.13 15.54 -11.74
C SER A 491 15.46 15.69 -10.36
N LEU A 492 15.85 16.69 -9.57
CA LEU A 492 15.21 16.96 -8.26
C LEU A 492 13.79 17.51 -8.39
N GLN A 493 13.51 18.29 -9.45
CA GLN A 493 12.15 18.77 -9.72
C GLN A 493 11.24 17.63 -10.19
N ARG A 494 11.75 16.75 -11.07
CA ARG A 494 11.00 15.59 -11.56
C ARG A 494 10.70 14.58 -10.45
N THR A 495 11.69 14.22 -9.63
CA THR A 495 11.49 13.33 -8.47
C THR A 495 10.51 13.90 -7.47
N ARG A 496 10.52 15.22 -7.23
CA ARG A 496 9.55 15.89 -6.36
C ARG A 496 8.11 15.73 -6.85
N VAL A 497 7.84 15.95 -8.13
CA VAL A 497 6.48 15.82 -8.67
C VAL A 497 5.95 14.39 -8.48
N TRP A 498 6.74 13.39 -8.89
CA TRP A 498 6.35 11.99 -8.74
C TRP A 498 6.17 11.58 -7.27
N SER A 499 7.02 12.06 -6.37
CA SER A 499 6.88 11.80 -4.94
C SER A 499 5.61 12.43 -4.34
N THR A 500 5.17 13.59 -4.82
CA THR A 500 3.90 14.19 -4.40
C THR A 500 2.68 13.47 -4.97
N VAL A 501 2.76 12.97 -6.21
CA VAL A 501 1.69 12.15 -6.80
C VAL A 501 1.54 10.84 -6.04
N LEU A 502 2.66 10.16 -5.76
CA LEU A 502 2.65 8.94 -4.95
C LEU A 502 2.06 9.18 -3.56
N LEU A 503 2.46 10.28 -2.91
CA LEU A 503 1.91 10.68 -1.62
C LEU A 503 0.40 10.91 -1.70
N ASP A 504 -0.09 11.57 -2.76
CA ASP A 504 -1.52 11.83 -2.95
C ASP A 504 -2.30 10.53 -3.14
N ILE A 505 -1.76 9.56 -3.88
CA ILE A 505 -2.36 8.22 -4.03
C ILE A 505 -2.42 7.52 -2.67
N VAL A 506 -1.30 7.42 -1.96
CA VAL A 506 -1.22 6.75 -0.65
C VAL A 506 -2.16 7.40 0.37
N MET A 507 -2.19 8.73 0.43
CA MET A 507 -3.06 9.47 1.34
C MET A 507 -4.54 9.31 0.97
N THR A 508 -4.87 9.22 -0.31
CA THR A 508 -6.25 9.00 -0.77
C THR A 508 -6.73 7.59 -0.42
N VAL A 509 -5.89 6.57 -0.64
CA VAL A 509 -6.19 5.19 -0.23
C VAL A 509 -6.32 5.11 1.29
N ALA A 510 -5.39 5.68 2.04
CA ALA A 510 -5.46 5.71 3.50
C ALA A 510 -6.73 6.42 4.01
N LEU A 511 -7.10 7.56 3.41
CA LEU A 511 -8.33 8.27 3.74
C LEU A 511 -9.57 7.43 3.43
N LEU A 512 -9.60 6.74 2.28
CA LEU A 512 -10.70 5.85 1.93
C LEU A 512 -10.87 4.74 2.97
N LEU A 513 -9.77 4.08 3.38
CA LEU A 513 -9.79 3.04 4.41
C LEU A 513 -10.30 3.57 5.76
N VAL A 514 -9.84 4.75 6.16
CA VAL A 514 -10.30 5.41 7.40
C VAL A 514 -11.79 5.75 7.31
N VAL A 515 -12.27 6.25 6.17
CA VAL A 515 -13.69 6.55 5.98
C VAL A 515 -14.53 5.27 6.01
N LEU A 516 -14.11 4.18 5.35
CA LEU A 516 -14.81 2.90 5.44
C LEU A 516 -14.95 2.42 6.89
N GLN A 517 -13.87 2.52 7.68
CA GLN A 517 -13.90 2.17 9.09
C GLN A 517 -14.79 3.12 9.92
N ILE A 518 -14.86 4.41 9.58
CA ILE A 518 -15.79 5.37 10.22
C ILE A 518 -17.24 4.96 9.96
N TRP A 519 -17.55 4.31 8.85
CA TRP A 519 -18.90 3.83 8.52
C TRP A 519 -19.18 2.40 9.02
N ASP A 520 -18.45 1.98 10.06
CA ASP A 520 -18.53 0.65 10.68
C ASP A 520 -18.45 -0.51 9.68
N VAL A 521 -17.76 -0.33 8.55
CA VAL A 521 -17.39 -1.45 7.69
C VAL A 521 -16.41 -2.32 8.49
N PRO A 522 -16.70 -3.62 8.69
CA PRO A 522 -15.79 -4.53 9.38
C PRO A 522 -14.39 -4.42 8.76
N LYS A 523 -13.35 -4.29 9.60
CA LYS A 523 -11.96 -4.14 9.13
C LYS A 523 -11.55 -5.31 8.25
N GLU A 524 -12.23 -6.41 8.40
CA GLU A 524 -11.86 -7.70 7.86
C GLU A 524 -12.55 -7.95 6.52
N ASP A 525 -13.72 -7.34 6.30
CA ASP A 525 -14.24 -7.13 4.95
C ASP A 525 -13.26 -6.27 4.13
N ILE A 526 -12.71 -5.20 4.74
CA ILE A 526 -11.72 -4.34 4.09
C ILE A 526 -10.44 -5.11 3.76
N ILE A 527 -9.91 -5.89 4.72
CA ILE A 527 -8.73 -6.73 4.50
C ILE A 527 -9.00 -7.78 3.42
N ARG A 528 -10.17 -8.43 3.43
CA ARG A 528 -10.57 -9.40 2.42
C ARG A 528 -10.68 -8.79 1.03
N TRP A 529 -11.26 -7.58 0.90
CA TRP A 529 -11.30 -6.87 -0.37
C TRP A 529 -9.90 -6.45 -0.85
N LEU A 530 -9.03 -6.07 0.09
CA LEU A 530 -7.65 -5.72 -0.23
C LEU A 530 -6.84 -6.95 -0.66
N SER A 531 -7.01 -8.10 0.01
CA SER A 531 -6.35 -9.36 -0.34
C SER A 531 -6.89 -9.91 -1.66
N SER A 532 -8.20 -9.90 -1.89
CA SER A 532 -8.77 -10.31 -3.18
C SER A 532 -8.30 -9.44 -4.34
N THR A 533 -8.02 -8.15 -4.07
CA THR A 533 -7.41 -7.26 -5.07
C THR A 533 -5.93 -7.60 -5.30
N ALA A 534 -5.22 -8.09 -4.28
CA ALA A 534 -3.83 -8.50 -4.37
C ALA A 534 -3.65 -9.87 -5.06
N ASP A 535 -4.60 -10.78 -4.90
CA ASP A 535 -4.62 -12.11 -5.56
C ASP A 535 -4.86 -12.01 -7.08
N GLY A 536 -5.32 -10.83 -7.55
CA GLY A 536 -5.44 -10.50 -8.96
C GLY A 536 -6.85 -10.61 -9.53
N PHE A 537 -7.03 -10.05 -10.72
CA PHE A 537 -8.30 -10.07 -11.43
C PHE A 537 -8.26 -11.17 -12.49
N THR A 538 -9.26 -12.06 -12.47
CA THR A 538 -9.48 -13.05 -13.53
C THR A 538 -10.15 -12.35 -14.72
N VAL A 539 -9.48 -12.31 -15.87
CA VAL A 539 -10.07 -11.89 -17.16
C VAL A 539 -9.97 -13.07 -18.12
N GLY A 540 -11.05 -13.83 -18.26
CA GLY A 540 -11.02 -15.13 -18.95
C GLY A 540 -10.23 -16.17 -18.14
N ASN A 541 -9.30 -16.90 -18.80
CA ASN A 541 -8.39 -17.87 -18.16
C ASN A 541 -7.09 -17.23 -17.60
N ILE A 542 -6.98 -15.90 -17.61
CA ILE A 542 -5.76 -15.18 -17.22
C ILE A 542 -6.00 -14.47 -15.89
N THR A 543 -5.26 -14.85 -14.84
CA THR A 543 -5.18 -14.15 -13.56
C THR A 543 -4.03 -13.15 -13.61
N ILE A 544 -4.33 -11.84 -13.58
CA ILE A 544 -3.29 -10.80 -13.51
C ILE A 544 -3.30 -10.21 -12.10
N SER A 545 -2.26 -10.49 -11.31
CA SER A 545 -2.09 -9.85 -10.00
C SER A 545 -1.37 -8.50 -10.13
N PRO A 546 -1.64 -7.53 -9.24
CA PRO A 546 -0.87 -6.28 -9.19
C PRO A 546 0.63 -6.52 -8.94
N ALA A 547 0.99 -7.61 -8.23
CA ALA A 547 2.38 -7.98 -8.00
C ALA A 547 3.07 -8.37 -9.32
N ASP A 548 2.38 -9.11 -10.18
CA ASP A 548 2.87 -9.50 -11.51
C ASP A 548 3.06 -8.28 -12.41
N VAL A 549 2.16 -7.30 -12.33
CA VAL A 549 2.32 -6.04 -13.08
C VAL A 549 3.56 -5.27 -12.60
N VAL A 550 3.79 -5.23 -11.28
CA VAL A 550 4.97 -4.56 -10.72
C VAL A 550 6.25 -5.30 -11.09
N SER A 551 6.28 -6.63 -11.02
CA SER A 551 7.43 -7.44 -11.42
C SER A 551 7.73 -7.26 -12.92
N ALA A 552 6.70 -7.26 -13.77
CA ALA A 552 6.82 -7.00 -15.21
C ALA A 552 7.40 -5.62 -15.52
N VAL A 553 6.91 -4.57 -14.86
CA VAL A 553 7.44 -3.20 -15.00
C VAL A 553 8.89 -3.12 -14.51
N LEU A 554 9.22 -3.81 -13.43
CA LEU A 554 10.57 -3.84 -12.88
C LEU A 554 11.54 -4.55 -13.83
N VAL A 555 11.19 -5.74 -14.31
CA VAL A 555 11.97 -6.49 -15.32
C VAL A 555 12.15 -5.67 -16.59
N PHE A 556 11.07 -5.11 -17.13
CA PHE A 556 11.12 -4.21 -18.30
C PHE A 556 12.09 -3.05 -18.07
N SER A 557 12.02 -2.40 -16.91
CA SER A 557 12.88 -1.26 -16.57
C SER A 557 14.35 -1.67 -16.47
N VAL A 558 14.65 -2.80 -15.82
CA VAL A 558 16.02 -3.32 -15.67
C VAL A 558 16.61 -3.68 -17.03
N VAL A 559 15.88 -4.38 -17.89
CA VAL A 559 16.34 -4.76 -19.24
C VAL A 559 16.56 -3.53 -20.12
N MET A 560 15.68 -2.53 -20.03
CA MET A 560 15.85 -1.26 -20.75
C MET A 560 17.08 -0.48 -20.26
N LEU A 561 17.32 -0.43 -18.95
CA LEU A 561 18.50 0.20 -18.37
C LEU A 561 19.78 -0.52 -18.83
N LEU A 562 19.79 -1.85 -18.77
CA LEU A 562 20.91 -2.67 -19.21
C LEU A 562 21.21 -2.43 -20.70
N THR A 563 20.18 -2.49 -21.55
CA THR A 563 20.27 -2.16 -22.98
C THR A 563 20.88 -0.78 -23.18
N GLN A 564 20.41 0.23 -22.44
CA GLN A 564 20.90 1.60 -22.57
C GLN A 564 22.37 1.74 -22.15
N VAL A 565 22.80 1.01 -21.11
CA VAL A 565 24.19 0.98 -20.65
C VAL A 565 25.09 0.28 -21.68
N LEU A 566 24.67 -0.86 -22.22
CA LEU A 566 25.40 -1.56 -23.28
C LEU A 566 25.51 -0.69 -24.54
N GLN A 567 24.41 -0.11 -24.99
CA GLN A 567 24.38 0.77 -26.17
C GLN A 567 25.33 1.95 -26.00
N ARG A 568 25.31 2.63 -24.85
CA ARG A 568 26.23 3.74 -24.56
C ARG A 568 27.68 3.29 -24.57
N SER A 569 27.98 2.12 -24.00
CA SER A 569 29.33 1.57 -23.96
C SER A 569 29.83 1.20 -25.35
N LEU A 570 28.99 0.58 -26.17
CA LEU A 570 29.27 0.23 -27.55
C LEU A 570 29.55 1.49 -28.40
N MET A 571 28.69 2.50 -28.29
CA MET A 571 28.82 3.76 -29.03
C MET A 571 30.04 4.58 -28.61
N ALA A 572 30.40 4.55 -27.32
CA ALA A 572 31.51 5.34 -26.79
C ALA A 572 32.88 4.68 -26.97
N LYS A 573 32.97 3.34 -26.87
CA LYS A 573 34.25 2.61 -26.83
C LYS A 573 34.55 1.81 -28.10
N VAL A 574 33.56 1.11 -28.64
CA VAL A 574 33.79 0.10 -29.70
C VAL A 574 33.60 0.71 -31.08
N LEU A 575 32.44 1.35 -31.33
CA LEU A 575 32.09 1.83 -32.66
C LEU A 575 33.03 2.90 -33.25
N PRO A 576 33.61 3.82 -32.45
CA PRO A 576 34.59 4.78 -32.95
C PRO A 576 35.90 4.13 -33.43
N GLN A 577 36.22 2.92 -32.97
CA GLN A 577 37.41 2.16 -33.37
C GLN A 577 37.16 1.35 -34.66
N VAL A 578 35.90 1.02 -34.96
CA VAL A 578 35.53 0.16 -36.11
C VAL A 578 35.12 0.98 -37.33
N THR A 579 34.37 2.07 -37.20
CA THR A 579 33.91 2.86 -38.36
C THR A 579 33.82 4.36 -38.05
N ARG A 580 34.17 5.21 -39.04
CA ARG A 580 34.01 6.69 -38.98
C ARG A 580 32.68 7.17 -39.58
N ASN A 581 31.86 6.27 -40.14
CA ASN A 581 30.66 6.64 -40.88
C ASN A 581 29.47 6.91 -39.94
N ARG A 582 29.00 8.17 -39.94
CA ARG A 582 27.93 8.66 -39.06
C ARG A 582 26.58 7.97 -39.31
N SER A 583 26.33 7.51 -40.55
CA SER A 583 25.10 6.79 -40.89
C SER A 583 25.07 5.39 -40.27
N LEU A 584 26.21 4.68 -40.23
CA LEU A 584 26.33 3.38 -39.57
C LEU A 584 26.14 3.49 -38.05
N HIS A 585 26.67 4.55 -37.44
CA HIS A 585 26.48 4.82 -36.01
C HIS A 585 25.01 4.96 -35.65
N HIS A 586 24.24 5.71 -36.44
CA HIS A 586 22.80 5.88 -36.24
C HIS A 586 22.01 4.59 -36.46
N SER A 587 22.34 3.81 -37.50
CA SER A 587 21.65 2.54 -37.78
C SER A 587 21.90 1.49 -36.70
N ILE A 588 23.15 1.32 -36.26
CA ILE A 588 23.51 0.36 -35.20
C ILE A 588 22.89 0.77 -33.86
N SER A 589 22.90 2.07 -33.54
CA SER A 589 22.24 2.60 -32.35
C SER A 589 20.73 2.32 -32.37
N SER A 590 20.08 2.47 -33.52
CA SER A 590 18.65 2.22 -33.65
C SER A 590 18.33 0.73 -33.56
N ALA A 591 19.13 -0.13 -34.19
CA ALA A 591 18.98 -1.59 -34.12
C ALA A 591 19.10 -2.11 -32.68
N PHE A 592 20.13 -1.68 -31.93
CA PHE A 592 20.29 -2.05 -30.51
C PHE A 592 19.10 -1.60 -29.65
N ARG A 593 18.55 -0.40 -29.91
CA ARG A 593 17.39 0.10 -29.18
C ARG A 593 16.14 -0.73 -29.48
N TYR A 594 15.90 -1.11 -30.74
CA TYR A 594 14.77 -1.95 -31.09
C TYR A 594 14.91 -3.37 -30.55
N LEU A 595 16.11 -3.96 -30.64
CA LEU A 595 16.38 -5.29 -30.11
C LEU A 595 16.18 -5.32 -28.59
N GLY A 596 16.73 -4.35 -27.87
CA GLY A 596 16.53 -4.26 -26.42
C GLY A 596 15.09 -3.96 -26.02
N LEU A 597 14.34 -3.21 -26.83
CA LEU A 597 12.90 -3.03 -26.63
C LEU A 597 12.14 -4.36 -26.77
N ILE A 598 12.42 -5.13 -27.82
CA ILE A 598 11.80 -6.44 -28.05
C ILE A 598 12.09 -7.36 -26.86
N ILE A 599 13.35 -7.47 -26.45
CA ILE A 599 13.76 -8.31 -25.30
C ILE A 599 13.08 -7.82 -24.01
N ALA A 600 13.04 -6.51 -23.76
CA ALA A 600 12.40 -5.96 -22.56
C ALA A 600 10.90 -6.23 -22.53
N VAL A 601 10.22 -6.14 -23.67
CA VAL A 601 8.79 -6.45 -23.81
C VAL A 601 8.55 -7.95 -23.60
N THR A 602 9.33 -8.82 -24.24
CA THR A 602 9.19 -10.28 -24.10
C THR A 602 9.42 -10.73 -22.66
N LEU A 603 10.50 -10.28 -22.02
CA LEU A 603 10.79 -10.62 -20.62
C LEU A 603 9.80 -9.96 -19.65
N GLY A 604 9.30 -8.76 -19.96
CA GLY A 604 8.23 -8.12 -19.21
C GLY A 604 6.92 -8.91 -19.25
N PHE A 605 6.55 -9.44 -20.42
CA PHE A 605 5.39 -10.34 -20.54
C PHE A 605 5.63 -11.67 -19.82
N ALA A 606 6.81 -12.27 -19.93
CA ALA A 606 7.13 -13.50 -19.19
C ALA A 606 7.02 -13.31 -17.67
N ALA A 607 7.41 -12.15 -17.15
CA ALA A 607 7.31 -11.81 -15.74
C ALA A 607 5.86 -11.60 -15.23
N LEU A 608 4.87 -11.50 -16.12
CA LEU A 608 3.45 -11.48 -15.73
C LEU A 608 2.94 -12.87 -15.30
N GLY A 609 3.72 -13.95 -15.52
CA GLY A 609 3.37 -15.30 -15.04
C GLY A 609 2.21 -15.98 -15.79
N THR A 610 1.68 -15.35 -16.83
CA THR A 610 0.50 -15.85 -17.55
C THR A 610 0.87 -16.57 -18.84
N ASP A 611 0.11 -17.61 -19.19
CA ASP A 611 0.32 -18.38 -20.42
C ASP A 611 -0.05 -17.56 -21.67
N PHE A 612 0.95 -16.94 -22.29
CA PHE A 612 0.83 -16.19 -23.53
C PHE A 612 1.07 -17.04 -24.78
N SER A 613 0.91 -18.36 -24.71
CA SER A 613 1.16 -19.28 -25.84
C SER A 613 0.44 -18.85 -27.14
N ASN A 614 -0.78 -18.31 -27.04
CA ASN A 614 -1.52 -17.77 -28.19
C ASN A 614 -0.85 -16.54 -28.84
N ILE A 615 -0.25 -15.65 -28.05
CA ILE A 615 0.49 -14.49 -28.56
C ILE A 615 1.84 -14.94 -29.15
N ALA A 616 2.49 -15.93 -28.51
CA ALA A 616 3.72 -16.53 -29.02
C ALA A 616 3.53 -17.16 -30.40
N LEU A 617 2.38 -17.81 -30.64
CA LEU A 617 2.03 -18.38 -31.95
C LEU A 617 1.91 -17.30 -33.03
N VAL A 618 1.23 -16.19 -32.73
CA VAL A 618 1.12 -15.04 -33.66
C VAL A 618 2.48 -14.38 -33.89
N ALA A 619 3.27 -14.17 -32.84
CA ALA A 619 4.61 -13.61 -32.94
C ALA A 619 5.56 -14.53 -33.74
N GLY A 620 5.42 -15.84 -33.58
CA GLY A 620 6.14 -16.86 -34.36
C GLY A 620 5.80 -16.77 -35.85
N ALA A 621 4.50 -16.72 -36.19
CA ALA A 621 4.06 -16.55 -37.57
C ALA A 621 4.56 -15.24 -38.20
N LEU A 622 4.52 -14.14 -37.44
CA LEU A 622 5.06 -12.85 -37.87
C LEU A 622 6.58 -12.92 -38.10
N SER A 623 7.33 -13.57 -37.21
CA SER A 623 8.78 -13.75 -37.31
C SER A 623 9.15 -14.56 -38.56
N VAL A 624 8.39 -15.61 -38.87
CA VAL A 624 8.57 -16.40 -40.11
C VAL A 624 8.33 -15.53 -41.34
N GLY A 625 7.25 -14.72 -41.35
CA GLY A 625 6.97 -13.79 -42.44
C GLY A 625 8.07 -12.74 -42.66
N ILE A 626 8.62 -12.19 -41.58
CA ILE A 626 9.77 -11.26 -41.64
C ILE A 626 11.02 -11.97 -42.15
N GLY A 627 11.27 -13.21 -41.71
CA GLY A 627 12.40 -14.02 -42.17
C GLY A 627 12.39 -14.26 -43.67
N PHE A 628 11.22 -14.60 -44.23
CA PHE A 628 11.05 -14.73 -45.67
C PHE A 628 11.27 -13.41 -46.41
N GLY A 629 10.78 -12.28 -45.87
CA GLY A 629 11.00 -10.96 -46.47
C GLY A 629 12.47 -10.51 -46.47
N LEU A 630 13.28 -10.95 -45.50
CA LEU A 630 14.68 -10.59 -45.37
C LEU A 630 15.65 -11.59 -46.02
N GLN A 631 15.15 -12.71 -46.54
CA GLN A 631 15.96 -13.82 -47.06
C GLN A 631 17.04 -13.35 -48.06
N ASN A 632 16.66 -12.51 -49.03
CA ASN A 632 17.59 -12.00 -50.05
C ASN A 632 18.69 -11.11 -49.48
N VAL A 633 18.39 -10.33 -48.44
CA VAL A 633 19.37 -9.44 -47.80
C VAL A 633 20.39 -10.26 -47.01
N VAL A 634 19.91 -11.26 -46.26
CA VAL A 634 20.78 -12.17 -45.49
C VAL A 634 21.65 -13.01 -46.41
N SER A 635 21.07 -13.57 -47.49
CA SER A 635 21.81 -14.35 -48.48
C SER A 635 22.97 -13.56 -49.08
N ASN A 636 22.73 -12.34 -49.55
CA ASN A 636 23.80 -11.48 -50.08
C ASN A 636 24.86 -11.13 -49.04
N PHE A 637 24.46 -10.90 -47.78
CA PHE A 637 25.40 -10.62 -46.70
C PHE A 637 26.31 -11.82 -46.39
N VAL A 638 25.72 -13.00 -46.22
CA VAL A 638 26.47 -14.24 -45.95
C VAL A 638 27.41 -14.56 -47.11
N SER A 639 26.93 -14.47 -48.35
CA SER A 639 27.78 -14.66 -49.53
C SER A 639 28.93 -13.66 -49.57
N GLY A 640 28.70 -12.40 -49.21
CA GLY A 640 29.78 -11.40 -49.11
C GLY A 640 30.83 -11.75 -48.06
N VAL A 641 30.43 -12.23 -46.89
CA VAL A 641 31.37 -12.67 -45.83
C VAL A 641 32.19 -13.87 -46.30
N ILE A 642 31.56 -14.85 -46.95
CA ILE A 642 32.24 -16.03 -47.51
C ILE A 642 33.28 -15.60 -48.54
N LEU A 643 32.91 -14.75 -49.51
CA LEU A 643 33.83 -14.23 -50.52
C LEU A 643 35.04 -13.50 -49.92
N LEU A 644 34.85 -12.75 -48.83
CA LEU A 644 35.94 -12.05 -48.14
C LEU A 644 36.86 -13.00 -47.35
N PHE A 645 36.31 -14.09 -46.80
CA PHE A 645 37.04 -15.03 -45.96
C PHE A 645 37.77 -16.11 -46.76
N GLU A 646 37.05 -16.80 -47.65
CA GLU A 646 37.59 -17.88 -48.49
C GLU A 646 38.41 -17.34 -49.67
N ARG A 647 38.16 -16.07 -50.06
CA ARG A 647 38.85 -15.36 -51.14
C ARG A 647 38.94 -16.15 -52.47
N PRO A 648 37.84 -16.73 -52.98
CA PRO A 648 37.84 -17.39 -54.29
C PRO A 648 38.08 -16.41 -55.45
N ILE A 649 37.78 -15.13 -55.22
CA ILE A 649 38.07 -13.99 -56.10
C ILE A 649 38.66 -12.86 -55.27
N LYS A 650 39.68 -12.17 -55.80
CA LYS A 650 40.37 -11.05 -55.14
C LYS A 650 40.11 -9.75 -55.88
N VAL A 651 40.24 -8.63 -55.17
CA VAL A 651 40.23 -7.29 -55.79
C VAL A 651 41.42 -7.21 -56.76
N GLY A 652 41.13 -6.85 -58.01
CA GLY A 652 42.09 -6.86 -59.12
C GLY A 652 42.03 -8.11 -60.01
N ASP A 653 41.29 -9.15 -59.64
CA ASP A 653 41.11 -10.32 -60.50
C ASP A 653 40.19 -9.97 -61.69
N TRP A 654 40.53 -10.48 -62.87
CA TRP A 654 39.64 -10.46 -64.03
C TRP A 654 38.75 -11.69 -64.00
N ILE A 655 37.44 -11.45 -63.91
CA ILE A 655 36.43 -12.50 -63.81
C ILE A 655 35.35 -12.35 -64.89
N LEU A 656 34.83 -13.50 -65.34
CA LEU A 656 33.65 -13.61 -66.19
C LEU A 656 32.54 -14.31 -65.38
N VAL A 657 31.41 -13.63 -65.23
CA VAL A 657 30.25 -14.13 -64.49
C VAL A 657 29.01 -13.89 -65.35
N GLU A 658 28.34 -14.99 -65.71
CA GLU A 658 27.28 -14.97 -66.72
C GLU A 658 27.82 -14.36 -68.03
N ASP A 659 27.21 -13.27 -68.51
CA ASP A 659 27.62 -12.55 -69.73
C ASP A 659 28.40 -11.25 -69.41
N LYS A 660 28.83 -11.07 -68.15
CA LYS A 660 29.48 -9.84 -67.69
C LYS A 660 30.94 -10.10 -67.38
N GLU A 661 31.81 -9.34 -68.01
CA GLU A 661 33.25 -9.45 -67.91
C GLU A 661 33.87 -8.15 -67.39
N GLY A 662 34.79 -8.25 -66.44
CA GLY A 662 35.48 -7.08 -65.91
C GLY A 662 36.46 -7.40 -64.80
N ILE A 663 37.13 -6.35 -64.30
CA ILE A 663 38.09 -6.42 -63.21
C ILE A 663 37.38 -6.08 -61.89
N VAL A 664 37.61 -6.88 -60.85
CA VAL A 664 37.02 -6.65 -59.52
C VAL A 664 37.58 -5.38 -58.88
N GLN A 665 36.76 -4.35 -58.71
CA GLN A 665 37.12 -3.07 -58.08
C GLN A 665 36.97 -3.10 -56.56
N SER A 666 35.84 -3.61 -56.06
CA SER A 666 35.61 -3.72 -54.61
C SER A 666 34.62 -4.83 -54.28
N ILE A 667 34.86 -5.54 -53.17
CA ILE A 667 33.93 -6.52 -52.60
C ILE A 667 33.31 -5.90 -51.35
N ASN A 668 32.03 -5.53 -51.42
CA ASN A 668 31.27 -4.99 -50.29
C ASN A 668 30.37 -6.07 -49.68
N PHE A 669 29.76 -5.79 -48.52
CA PHE A 669 28.91 -6.77 -47.82
C PHE A 669 27.73 -7.30 -48.63
N ARG A 670 27.14 -6.52 -49.56
CA ARG A 670 25.94 -6.93 -50.32
C ARG A 670 26.18 -7.22 -51.80
N ALA A 671 27.25 -6.65 -52.36
CA ALA A 671 27.52 -6.70 -53.79
C ALA A 671 29.02 -6.46 -54.04
N THR A 672 29.50 -7.02 -55.14
CA THR A 672 30.83 -6.79 -55.69
C THR A 672 30.70 -5.87 -56.89
N GLU A 673 31.64 -4.93 -57.00
CA GLU A 673 31.71 -3.96 -58.09
C GLU A 673 32.77 -4.41 -59.09
N LEU A 674 32.38 -4.57 -60.35
CA LEU A 674 33.27 -4.87 -61.48
C LEU A 674 33.38 -3.63 -62.36
N GLU A 675 34.57 -3.35 -62.87
CA GLU A 675 34.76 -2.38 -63.94
C GLU A 675 34.94 -3.13 -65.26
N THR A 676 34.05 -2.88 -66.22
CA THR A 676 34.14 -3.45 -67.57
C THR A 676 35.25 -2.77 -68.38
N PHE A 677 35.64 -3.36 -69.50
CA PHE A 677 36.63 -2.75 -70.41
C PHE A 677 36.20 -1.39 -71.00
N ASP A 678 34.89 -1.14 -71.02
CA ASP A 678 34.29 0.15 -71.39
C ASP A 678 34.26 1.16 -70.24
N LYS A 679 34.90 0.85 -69.09
CA LYS A 679 34.91 1.64 -67.85
C LYS A 679 33.53 1.83 -67.21
N ALA A 680 32.60 0.93 -67.46
CA ALA A 680 31.31 0.92 -66.76
C ALA A 680 31.42 0.16 -65.44
N SER A 681 30.84 0.71 -64.37
CA SER A 681 30.72 0.03 -63.08
C SER A 681 29.48 -0.88 -63.06
N VAL A 682 29.70 -2.16 -62.79
CA VAL A 682 28.68 -3.20 -62.72
C VAL A 682 28.61 -3.73 -61.30
N ILE A 683 27.45 -3.54 -60.66
CA ILE A 683 27.21 -3.99 -59.28
C ILE A 683 26.50 -5.35 -59.33
N ILE A 684 27.20 -6.41 -58.90
CA ILE A 684 26.67 -7.77 -58.87
C ILE A 684 26.37 -8.18 -57.44
N PRO A 685 25.14 -8.62 -57.11
CA PRO A 685 24.80 -9.14 -55.79
C PRO A 685 25.70 -10.33 -55.41
N ASN A 686 26.24 -10.34 -54.19
CA ASN A 686 27.17 -11.39 -53.76
C ASN A 686 26.55 -12.79 -53.79
N ALA A 687 25.24 -12.89 -53.54
CA ALA A 687 24.53 -14.16 -53.60
C ALA A 687 24.61 -14.78 -55.01
N SER A 688 24.55 -13.94 -56.05
CA SER A 688 24.67 -14.40 -57.45
C SER A 688 26.08 -14.85 -57.78
N LEU A 689 27.12 -14.19 -57.25
CA LEU A 689 28.51 -14.62 -57.42
C LEU A 689 28.83 -15.95 -56.74
N LEU A 690 28.16 -16.24 -55.63
CA LEU A 690 28.35 -17.51 -54.93
C LEU A 690 27.48 -18.64 -55.52
N SER A 691 26.32 -18.32 -56.07
CA SER A 691 25.40 -19.32 -56.64
C SER A 691 25.73 -19.70 -58.08
N ASN A 692 26.37 -18.81 -58.85
CA ASN A 692 26.62 -18.99 -60.27
C ASN A 692 28.09 -19.32 -60.53
N SER A 693 28.38 -19.96 -61.67
CA SER A 693 29.76 -20.28 -62.08
C SER A 693 30.53 -18.99 -62.37
N VAL A 694 31.67 -18.82 -61.71
CA VAL A 694 32.59 -17.68 -61.91
C VAL A 694 33.88 -18.21 -62.53
N THR A 695 34.24 -17.70 -63.70
CA THR A 695 35.50 -18.02 -64.35
C THR A 695 36.51 -16.94 -64.02
N ASN A 696 37.55 -17.27 -63.24
CA ASN A 696 38.64 -16.35 -62.93
C ASN A 696 39.76 -16.52 -63.97
N LEU A 697 39.98 -15.50 -64.79
CA LEU A 697 40.95 -15.52 -65.89
C LEU A 697 42.37 -15.15 -65.44
N THR A 698 42.53 -14.72 -64.18
CA THR A 698 43.83 -14.27 -63.61
C THR A 698 44.33 -15.18 -62.49
N LEU A 699 43.58 -16.22 -62.14
CA LEU A 699 43.95 -17.16 -61.09
C LEU A 699 45.19 -17.95 -61.53
N LYS A 700 46.34 -17.67 -60.89
CA LYS A 700 47.54 -18.49 -60.97
C LYS A 700 47.72 -19.18 -59.62
N ASP A 701 47.96 -20.48 -59.67
CA ASP A 701 48.18 -21.34 -58.49
C ASP A 701 49.24 -20.78 -57.54
#